data_AF-A0A2V5HQ60-F1
#
_entry.id   AF-A0A2V5HQ60-F1
#
_cell.length_a   1.000
_cell.length_b   1.000
_cell.length_c   1.000
_cell.angle_alpha   90.00
_cell.angle_beta   90.00
_cell.angle_gamma   90.00
#
_symmetry.space_group_name_H-M   'P 1'
#
loop_
_entity.id
_entity.type
_entity.pdbx_description
1 polymer ?
#
loop_
_entity_poly.entity_id
_entity_poly.type
_entity_poly.pdbx_seq_one_letter_code
_entity_poly.pdbx_strand_id
1 'polypeptide(L)'
;MFKFYPSDFFHFEFLRVLASAPAGGAETGECLAVLPQVPDGDAEAWYRAWTAQAQQARGRGDDALVSGDPVAASGAYLRASNYFRASEFFLHARPDDPRLLAAIENSVAVFDQGVDLLDSCTVVRVEIPYEEEKGVARLPGRLYLPRAAGVADQLDSKKKRPLLVMTGGFDSTQEELYFFGPAAALPRGYAVLTFEGPGQGICLRRDGLRLRPDWEQVTTQVLDVVEELAKDHPIDLARVAVVGASLGGYFALRAAADPRVRACVSCDACYDLFDVTRSRMPGWFINGWLSGRLSDGFFNWVVDKLAGWSFQLRWEFGHSMWVYGVKTPAHVMRCMQQYHARGYLQDIKCSTFVTGAAETFYFTPEQNTQPIFEALGHLPPQKKRLWIGKGVDGGGLQAKIGAWAVFHQKMFAWLDEQFGIRRGRAVPIQAAAALNNLTLDIPQPFAFGTANKTPEFIRKFSTGKVPAFESADGQITLVESDAIAQYVAASGPAAPALLGRNVAEQAAVRQWVCFAENEVFRNMMAVVLWRVGMREYAAGVEGEGAKGLEEALAVLERHLAAGEKEYLATEGELSLADLSVASALFWAFMHYIDAEMRGRFPRVVRWYLGVVAAEKVKEVFGEPNLVAVRKAAPV
;
A
#
# COMPACT_ATOMS: atom_id res chain seq x y z
N MET A 1 -21.98 -7.15 -14.19
CA MET A 1 -20.82 -6.24 -14.13
C MET A 1 -21.08 -5.12 -15.11
N PHE A 2 -20.95 -3.85 -14.69
CA PHE A 2 -21.07 -2.72 -15.62
C PHE A 2 -19.83 -2.71 -16.53
N LYS A 3 -20.03 -2.59 -17.85
CA LYS A 3 -18.95 -2.50 -18.84
C LYS A 3 -18.94 -1.12 -19.48
N PHE A 4 -17.77 -0.47 -19.45
CA PHE A 4 -17.52 0.82 -20.12
C PHE A 4 -17.39 0.66 -21.64
N TYR A 5 -16.86 -0.48 -22.08
CA TYR A 5 -16.69 -0.84 -23.49
C TYR A 5 -17.18 -2.27 -23.75
N PRO A 6 -17.72 -2.57 -24.95
CA PRO A 6 -17.98 -3.95 -25.36
C PRO A 6 -16.71 -4.82 -25.36
N SER A 7 -15.60 -4.32 -25.92
CA SER A 7 -14.30 -4.99 -25.87
C SER A 7 -13.77 -5.08 -24.43
N ASP A 8 -13.46 -6.30 -23.98
CA ASP A 8 -12.82 -6.53 -22.68
C ASP A 8 -11.45 -5.82 -22.57
N PHE A 9 -10.71 -5.72 -23.67
CA PHE A 9 -9.40 -5.06 -23.69
C PHE A 9 -9.48 -3.54 -23.43
N PHE A 10 -10.35 -2.82 -24.14
CA PHE A 10 -10.63 -1.39 -23.89
C PHE A 10 -11.29 -1.17 -22.53
N HIS A 11 -12.21 -2.05 -22.13
CA HIS A 11 -12.84 -1.98 -20.81
C HIS A 11 -11.82 -2.09 -19.68
N PHE A 12 -10.89 -3.05 -19.78
CA PHE A 12 -9.86 -3.26 -18.78
C PHE A 12 -8.92 -2.05 -18.68
N GLU A 13 -8.41 -1.53 -19.80
CA GLU A 13 -7.50 -0.38 -19.76
C GLU A 13 -8.21 0.90 -19.28
N PHE A 14 -9.48 1.12 -19.63
CA PHE A 14 -10.26 2.22 -19.07
C PHE A 14 -10.43 2.08 -17.55
N LEU A 15 -10.78 0.87 -17.09
CA LEU A 15 -10.92 0.58 -15.67
C LEU A 15 -9.58 0.73 -14.92
N ARG A 16 -8.45 0.42 -15.54
CA ARG A 16 -7.10 0.62 -14.99
C ARG A 16 -6.81 2.09 -14.74
N VAL A 17 -7.15 2.99 -15.67
CA VAL A 17 -7.03 4.44 -15.42
C VAL A 17 -7.92 4.84 -14.25
N LEU A 18 -9.19 4.46 -14.27
CA LEU A 18 -10.15 4.80 -13.22
C LEU A 18 -9.76 4.23 -11.84
N ALA A 19 -9.14 3.05 -11.79
CA ALA A 19 -8.71 2.39 -10.55
C ALA A 19 -7.66 3.20 -9.77
N SER A 20 -6.98 4.14 -10.43
CA SER A 20 -6.03 5.05 -9.79
C SER A 20 -6.69 6.25 -9.08
N ALA A 21 -7.99 6.49 -9.26
CA ALA A 21 -8.70 7.63 -8.69
C ALA A 21 -8.59 7.74 -7.16
N PRO A 22 -8.72 6.65 -6.37
CA PRO A 22 -8.52 6.71 -4.91
C PRO A 22 -7.11 7.13 -4.48
N ALA A 23 -6.12 7.03 -5.39
CA ALA A 23 -4.74 7.43 -5.17
C ALA A 23 -4.39 8.76 -5.87
N GLY A 24 -5.38 9.47 -6.42
CA GLY A 24 -5.20 10.76 -7.10
C GLY A 24 -4.68 10.67 -8.54
N GLY A 25 -4.65 9.48 -9.14
CA GLY A 25 -4.18 9.28 -10.52
C GLY A 25 -5.24 9.51 -11.60
N ALA A 26 -6.50 9.68 -11.22
CA ALA A 26 -7.60 9.96 -12.14
C ALA A 26 -8.75 10.64 -11.41
N GLU A 27 -9.63 11.29 -12.17
CA GLU A 27 -10.89 11.82 -11.66
C GLU A 27 -12.05 11.18 -12.40
N THR A 28 -13.07 10.74 -11.66
CA THR A 28 -14.17 9.95 -12.27
C THR A 28 -14.89 10.76 -13.36
N GLY A 29 -15.13 12.05 -13.13
CA GLY A 29 -15.75 12.93 -14.12
C GLY A 29 -14.89 13.13 -15.37
N GLU A 30 -13.56 13.26 -15.22
CA GLU A 30 -12.62 13.39 -16.34
C GLU A 30 -12.60 12.10 -17.19
N CYS A 31 -12.57 10.93 -16.55
CA CYS A 31 -12.64 9.64 -17.24
C CYS A 31 -13.97 9.47 -17.99
N LEU A 32 -15.10 9.81 -17.36
CA LEU A 32 -16.42 9.73 -17.99
C LEU A 32 -16.60 10.74 -19.12
N ALA A 33 -15.88 11.87 -19.10
CA ALA A 33 -15.86 12.83 -20.20
C ALA A 33 -15.06 12.31 -21.41
N VAL A 34 -14.02 11.50 -21.18
CA VAL A 34 -13.24 10.83 -22.25
C VAL A 34 -14.05 9.70 -22.89
N LEU A 35 -14.79 8.93 -22.09
CA LEU A 35 -15.52 7.74 -22.53
C LEU A 35 -16.33 7.91 -23.84
N PRO A 36 -17.21 8.92 -24.01
CA PRO A 36 -18.00 9.07 -25.25
C PRO A 36 -17.17 9.52 -26.47
N GLN A 37 -15.93 9.96 -26.28
CA GLN A 37 -15.05 10.42 -27.36
C GLN A 37 -14.29 9.29 -28.05
N VAL A 38 -14.30 8.09 -27.45
CA VAL A 38 -13.52 6.95 -27.91
C VAL A 38 -14.47 5.83 -28.30
N PRO A 39 -14.71 5.61 -29.60
CA PRO A 39 -15.40 4.40 -30.07
C PRO A 39 -14.63 3.14 -29.65
N ASP A 40 -15.37 2.05 -29.41
CA ASP A 40 -14.76 0.76 -29.06
C ASP A 40 -13.83 0.27 -30.18
N GLY A 41 -12.60 -0.13 -29.81
CA GLY A 41 -11.58 -0.58 -30.75
C GLY A 41 -10.83 0.54 -31.51
N ASP A 42 -11.12 1.82 -31.26
CA ASP A 42 -10.43 2.94 -31.92
C ASP A 42 -9.24 3.45 -31.09
N ALA A 43 -8.06 2.90 -31.39
CA ALA A 43 -6.78 3.28 -30.77
C ALA A 43 -6.39 4.75 -31.02
N GLU A 44 -6.77 5.32 -32.17
CA GLU A 44 -6.41 6.70 -32.52
C GLU A 44 -7.32 7.70 -31.79
N ALA A 45 -8.61 7.40 -31.67
CA ALA A 45 -9.51 8.16 -30.82
C ALA A 45 -9.09 8.09 -29.35
N TRP A 46 -8.70 6.91 -28.87
CA TRP A 46 -8.13 6.74 -27.52
C TRP A 46 -6.94 7.66 -27.28
N TYR A 47 -5.93 7.61 -28.15
CA TYR A 47 -4.74 8.45 -28.02
C TYR A 47 -5.09 9.93 -28.00
N ARG A 48 -5.92 10.40 -28.94
CA ARG A 48 -6.31 11.82 -29.00
C ARG A 48 -7.07 12.27 -27.76
N ALA A 49 -8.06 11.49 -27.32
CA ALA A 49 -8.93 11.87 -26.21
C ALA A 49 -8.17 11.90 -24.87
N TRP A 50 -7.36 10.88 -24.59
CA TRP A 50 -6.55 10.85 -23.37
C TRP A 50 -5.42 11.88 -23.38
N THR A 51 -4.77 12.13 -24.53
CA THR A 51 -3.77 13.19 -24.66
C THR A 51 -4.39 14.57 -24.42
N ALA A 52 -5.57 14.83 -24.97
CA ALA A 52 -6.30 16.07 -24.71
C ALA A 52 -6.70 16.20 -23.22
N GLN A 53 -7.16 15.12 -22.60
CA GLN A 53 -7.50 15.12 -21.17
C GLN A 53 -6.27 15.33 -20.28
N ALA A 54 -5.12 14.77 -20.66
CA ALA A 54 -3.84 14.98 -20.00
C ALA A 54 -3.40 16.45 -20.07
N GLN A 55 -3.52 17.07 -21.25
CA GLN A 55 -3.21 18.50 -21.45
C GLN A 55 -4.14 19.40 -20.63
N GLN A 56 -5.44 19.08 -20.54
CA GLN A 56 -6.36 19.82 -19.69
C GLN A 56 -6.01 19.69 -18.20
N ALA A 57 -5.69 18.48 -17.74
CA ALA A 57 -5.27 18.26 -16.35
C ALA A 57 -3.96 19.01 -16.04
N ARG A 58 -2.99 19.00 -16.96
CA ARG A 58 -1.77 19.80 -16.85
C ARG A 58 -2.08 21.30 -16.74
N GLY A 59 -2.95 21.83 -17.60
CA GLY A 59 -3.35 23.24 -17.55
C GLY A 59 -4.00 23.62 -16.22
N ARG A 60 -4.84 22.74 -15.64
CA ARG A 60 -5.37 22.94 -14.27
C ARG A 60 -4.27 22.97 -13.22
N GLY A 61 -3.21 22.17 -13.39
CA GLY A 61 -2.04 22.20 -12.51
C GLY A 61 -1.27 23.50 -12.62
N ASP A 62 -1.07 23.99 -13.84
CA ASP A 62 -0.41 25.27 -14.11
C ASP A 62 -1.21 26.44 -13.50
N ASP A 63 -2.54 26.45 -13.66
CA ASP A 63 -3.43 27.45 -13.05
C ASP A 63 -3.36 27.43 -11.50
N ALA A 64 -3.31 26.23 -10.90
CA ALA A 64 -3.18 26.06 -9.46
C ALA A 64 -1.82 26.51 -8.92
N LEU A 65 -0.72 26.28 -9.67
CA LEU A 65 0.59 26.83 -9.31
C LEU A 65 0.58 28.35 -9.34
N VAL A 66 -0.03 28.97 -10.37
CA VAL A 66 -0.12 30.43 -10.50
C VAL A 66 -0.92 31.04 -9.34
N SER A 67 -1.97 30.36 -8.88
CA SER A 67 -2.79 30.80 -7.74
C SER A 67 -2.18 30.49 -6.36
N GLY A 68 -1.07 29.74 -6.31
CA GLY A 68 -0.37 29.38 -5.07
C GLY A 68 -0.98 28.20 -4.31
N ASP A 69 -1.70 27.30 -5.00
CA ASP A 69 -2.26 26.06 -4.43
C ASP A 69 -1.44 24.83 -4.86
N PRO A 70 -0.39 24.45 -4.10
CA PRO A 70 0.45 23.30 -4.44
C PRO A 70 -0.28 21.97 -4.34
N VAL A 71 -1.34 21.87 -3.54
CA VAL A 71 -2.13 20.64 -3.38
C VAL A 71 -2.94 20.38 -4.63
N ALA A 72 -3.67 21.39 -5.12
CA ALA A 72 -4.40 21.29 -6.37
C ALA A 72 -3.46 21.07 -7.58
N ALA A 73 -2.31 21.76 -7.60
CA ALA A 73 -1.30 21.59 -8.63
C ALA A 73 -0.75 20.15 -8.67
N SER A 74 -0.31 19.63 -7.53
CA SER A 74 0.18 18.25 -7.39
C SER A 74 -0.86 17.25 -7.91
N GLY A 75 -2.10 17.35 -7.42
CA GLY A 75 -3.17 16.46 -7.84
C GLY A 75 -3.45 16.51 -9.34
N ALA A 76 -3.45 17.70 -9.95
CA ALA A 76 -3.69 17.87 -11.38
C ALA A 76 -2.55 17.30 -12.24
N TYR A 77 -1.29 17.51 -11.83
CA TYR A 77 -0.12 16.97 -12.53
C TYR A 77 -0.02 15.44 -12.44
N LEU A 78 -0.36 14.84 -11.30
CA LEU A 78 -0.41 13.39 -11.15
C LEU A 78 -1.47 12.75 -12.07
N ARG A 79 -2.67 13.36 -12.17
CA ARG A 79 -3.68 12.92 -13.15
C ARG A 79 -3.19 13.09 -14.58
N ALA A 80 -2.59 14.24 -14.91
CA ALA A 80 -2.02 14.48 -16.23
C ALA A 80 -0.98 13.42 -16.62
N SER A 81 -0.10 13.04 -15.69
CA SER A 81 0.90 11.99 -15.88
C SER A 81 0.25 10.67 -16.26
N ASN A 82 -0.74 10.23 -15.48
CA ASN A 82 -1.42 8.97 -15.73
C ASN A 82 -2.19 8.97 -17.04
N TYR A 83 -2.78 10.10 -17.44
CA TYR A 83 -3.48 10.24 -18.72
C TYR A 83 -2.53 10.26 -19.92
N PHE A 84 -1.35 10.88 -19.82
CA PHE A 84 -0.31 10.77 -20.85
C PHE A 84 0.20 9.33 -20.99
N ARG A 85 0.43 8.63 -19.87
CA ARG A 85 0.76 7.19 -19.88
C ARG A 85 -0.35 6.38 -20.56
N ALA A 86 -1.60 6.62 -20.19
CA ALA A 86 -2.74 5.88 -20.74
C ALA A 86 -2.91 6.11 -22.24
N SER A 87 -2.64 7.33 -22.74
CA SER A 87 -2.95 7.70 -24.13
C SER A 87 -2.20 6.87 -25.15
N GLU A 88 -0.94 6.53 -24.88
CA GLU A 88 -0.09 5.80 -25.81
C GLU A 88 -0.26 4.27 -25.75
N PHE A 89 -0.98 3.73 -24.76
CA PHE A 89 -1.11 2.29 -24.53
C PHE A 89 -1.47 1.54 -25.82
N PHE A 90 -2.54 1.92 -26.52
CA PHE A 90 -2.99 1.22 -27.72
C PHE A 90 -2.13 1.44 -28.97
N LEU A 91 -1.12 2.31 -28.92
CA LEU A 91 -0.20 2.54 -30.03
C LEU A 91 0.95 1.51 -30.10
N HIS A 92 1.13 0.66 -29.07
CA HIS A 92 2.24 -0.31 -29.02
C HIS A 92 2.23 -1.36 -30.15
N ALA A 93 1.12 -1.45 -30.90
CA ALA A 93 1.06 -2.20 -32.16
C ALA A 93 2.06 -1.70 -33.23
N ARG A 94 2.58 -0.47 -33.10
CA ARG A 94 3.62 0.12 -33.96
C ARG A 94 4.76 0.69 -33.12
N PRO A 95 5.78 -0.11 -32.78
CA PRO A 95 6.89 0.31 -31.92
C PRO A 95 7.74 1.48 -32.46
N ASP A 96 7.62 1.78 -33.75
CA ASP A 96 8.26 2.89 -34.45
C ASP A 96 7.45 4.20 -34.39
N ASP A 97 6.29 4.21 -33.74
CA ASP A 97 5.47 5.40 -33.61
C ASP A 97 6.14 6.44 -32.69
N PRO A 98 6.51 7.63 -33.20
CA PRO A 98 7.24 8.64 -32.43
C PRO A 98 6.41 9.19 -31.25
N ARG A 99 5.09 9.00 -31.27
CA ARG A 99 4.19 9.43 -30.19
C ARG A 99 4.41 8.66 -28.90
N LEU A 100 4.94 7.43 -28.96
CA LEU A 100 5.21 6.59 -27.79
C LEU A 100 6.21 7.26 -26.85
N LEU A 101 7.35 7.69 -27.39
CA LEU A 101 8.38 8.39 -26.63
C LEU A 101 7.87 9.74 -26.12
N ALA A 102 7.23 10.52 -27.00
CA ALA A 102 6.72 11.84 -26.62
C ALA A 102 5.67 11.77 -25.49
N ALA A 103 4.77 10.79 -25.52
CA ALA A 103 3.74 10.64 -24.49
C ALA A 103 4.35 10.26 -23.14
N ILE A 104 5.29 9.32 -23.10
CA ILE A 104 5.94 8.93 -21.83
C ILE A 104 6.84 10.04 -21.28
N GLU A 105 7.57 10.78 -22.12
CA GLU A 105 8.39 11.91 -21.66
C GLU A 105 7.53 13.00 -21.03
N ASN A 106 6.36 13.28 -21.61
CA ASN A 106 5.38 14.16 -20.98
C ASN A 106 4.88 13.58 -19.66
N SER A 107 4.53 12.29 -19.62
CA SER A 107 4.08 11.60 -18.41
C SER A 107 5.09 11.71 -17.26
N VAL A 108 6.37 11.44 -17.54
CA VAL A 108 7.49 11.57 -16.60
C VAL A 108 7.65 13.02 -16.13
N ALA A 109 7.67 13.98 -17.05
CA ALA A 109 7.90 15.38 -16.73
C ALA A 109 6.81 15.98 -15.83
N VAL A 110 5.52 15.75 -16.15
CA VAL A 110 4.44 16.25 -15.28
C VAL A 110 4.33 15.44 -13.99
N PHE A 111 4.68 14.15 -14.00
CA PHE A 111 4.74 13.37 -12.76
C PHE A 111 5.72 13.97 -11.77
N ASP A 112 6.93 14.29 -12.24
CA ASP A 112 7.99 14.91 -11.45
C ASP A 112 7.53 16.24 -10.83
N GLN A 113 6.88 17.09 -11.62
CA GLN A 113 6.25 18.31 -11.10
C GLN A 113 5.20 18.01 -10.02
N GLY A 114 4.37 16.99 -10.22
CA GLY A 114 3.34 16.59 -9.27
C GLY A 114 3.91 16.07 -7.94
N VAL A 115 4.92 15.20 -7.99
CA VAL A 115 5.47 14.59 -6.77
C VAL A 115 6.38 15.52 -5.98
N ASP A 116 7.05 16.48 -6.63
CA ASP A 116 7.86 17.50 -5.95
C ASP A 116 6.98 18.42 -5.06
N LEU A 117 5.68 18.51 -5.36
CA LEU A 117 4.68 19.30 -4.62
C LEU A 117 3.97 18.50 -3.52
N LEU A 118 4.26 17.20 -3.34
CA LEU A 118 3.59 16.39 -2.32
C LEU A 118 4.04 16.76 -0.91
N ASP A 119 3.09 17.14 -0.06
CA ASP A 119 3.36 17.39 1.36
C ASP A 119 3.52 16.12 2.19
N SER A 120 3.04 14.98 1.69
CA SER A 120 3.06 13.71 2.41
C SER A 120 4.43 13.03 2.43
N CYS A 121 5.34 13.40 1.52
CA CYS A 121 6.62 12.73 1.36
C CYS A 121 7.75 13.65 0.87
N THR A 122 8.97 13.13 0.95
CA THR A 122 10.13 13.64 0.23
C THR A 122 10.45 12.63 -0.85
N VAL A 123 10.65 13.09 -2.08
CA VAL A 123 11.03 12.23 -3.21
C VAL A 123 12.49 12.46 -3.55
N VAL A 124 13.27 11.40 -3.51
CA VAL A 124 14.68 11.38 -3.92
C VAL A 124 14.75 10.67 -5.27
N ARG A 125 15.22 11.38 -6.30
CA ARG A 125 15.50 10.79 -7.60
C ARG A 125 16.79 9.97 -7.50
N VAL A 126 16.75 8.74 -7.99
CA VAL A 126 17.82 7.76 -7.88
C VAL A 126 18.23 7.35 -9.29
N GLU A 127 19.52 7.33 -9.57
CA GLU A 127 20.06 6.69 -10.77
C GLU A 127 20.72 5.38 -10.36
N ILE A 128 20.26 4.28 -10.94
CA ILE A 128 20.74 2.93 -10.62
C ILE A 128 21.70 2.53 -11.74
N PRO A 129 23.00 2.36 -11.46
CA PRO A 129 23.95 1.85 -12.44
C PRO A 129 23.50 0.49 -12.93
N TYR A 130 23.53 0.29 -14.25
CA TYR A 130 23.16 -0.98 -14.87
C TYR A 130 24.20 -1.39 -15.89
N GLU A 131 24.95 -2.45 -15.58
CA GLU A 131 25.93 -3.01 -16.50
C GLU A 131 25.26 -3.83 -17.61
N GLU A 132 25.54 -3.47 -18.85
CA GLU A 132 25.24 -4.25 -20.05
C GLU A 132 26.51 -4.72 -20.75
N GLU A 133 26.38 -5.72 -21.63
CA GLU A 133 27.48 -6.13 -22.53
C GLU A 133 28.04 -4.97 -23.38
N LYS A 134 27.25 -3.91 -23.61
CA LYS A 134 27.59 -2.77 -24.48
C LYS A 134 27.96 -1.49 -23.74
N GLY A 135 27.94 -1.47 -22.40
CA GLY A 135 28.24 -0.29 -21.60
C GLY A 135 27.44 -0.21 -20.31
N VAL A 136 27.48 0.94 -19.63
CA VAL A 136 26.71 1.19 -18.40
C VAL A 136 25.51 2.07 -18.73
N ALA A 137 24.31 1.52 -18.61
CA ALA A 137 23.06 2.29 -18.63
C ALA A 137 22.73 2.81 -17.22
N ARG A 138 21.79 3.75 -17.13
CA ARG A 138 21.29 4.28 -15.85
C ARG A 138 19.79 4.10 -15.79
N LEU A 139 19.35 3.21 -14.90
CA LEU A 139 17.93 2.95 -14.68
C LEU A 139 17.37 4.04 -13.75
N PRO A 140 16.21 4.64 -14.07
CA PRO A 140 15.59 5.65 -13.24
C PRO A 140 14.91 5.01 -12.02
N GLY A 141 15.14 5.61 -10.86
CA GLY A 141 14.57 5.23 -9.57
C GLY A 141 13.96 6.45 -8.87
N ARG A 142 12.95 6.22 -8.02
CA ARG A 142 12.39 7.24 -7.12
C ARG A 142 12.18 6.64 -5.75
N LEU A 143 12.88 7.17 -4.75
CA LEU A 143 12.71 6.84 -3.34
C LEU A 143 11.74 7.84 -2.71
N TYR A 144 10.58 7.35 -2.30
CA TYR A 144 9.56 8.09 -1.57
C TYR A 144 9.74 7.85 -0.07
N LEU A 145 10.04 8.92 0.67
CA LEU A 145 10.21 8.93 2.12
C LEU A 145 9.02 9.63 2.78
N PRO A 146 8.23 8.98 3.63
CA PRO A 146 7.11 9.64 4.30
C PRO A 146 7.62 10.75 5.24
N ARG A 147 7.04 11.95 5.15
CA ARG A 147 7.38 13.05 6.07
C ARG A 147 6.92 12.71 7.50
N ALA A 148 7.71 13.09 8.49
CA ALA A 148 7.68 12.66 9.90
C ALA A 148 6.45 13.15 10.72
N ALA A 149 5.23 12.98 10.20
CA ALA A 149 4.00 13.38 10.89
C ALA A 149 3.03 12.21 11.16
N GLY A 150 3.42 10.95 10.92
CA GLY A 150 2.53 9.79 11.00
C GLY A 150 3.17 8.51 11.55
N VAL A 151 2.32 7.50 11.80
CA VAL A 151 2.52 6.13 12.34
C VAL A 151 3.94 5.56 12.28
N ALA A 152 4.67 5.85 11.21
CA ALA A 152 6.07 5.52 10.97
C ALA A 152 7.01 5.87 12.13
N ASP A 153 6.83 7.02 12.80
CA ASP A 153 7.69 7.44 13.93
C ASP A 153 7.39 6.65 15.22
N GLN A 154 6.32 5.86 15.22
CA GLN A 154 5.90 4.98 16.30
C GLN A 154 6.41 3.53 16.10
N LEU A 155 7.01 3.23 14.94
CA LEU A 155 7.42 1.86 14.58
C LEU A 155 8.84 1.50 14.98
N ASP A 156 9.71 2.49 15.22
CA ASP A 156 11.10 2.26 15.60
C ASP A 156 11.67 3.44 16.39
N SER A 157 12.21 3.15 17.58
CA SER A 157 13.03 4.05 18.41
C SER A 157 14.19 4.72 17.66
N LYS A 158 14.68 4.10 16.56
CA LYS A 158 15.76 4.62 15.69
C LYS A 158 15.28 5.44 14.50
N LYS A 159 13.96 5.67 14.35
CA LYS A 159 13.32 6.41 13.25
C LYS A 159 13.56 5.85 11.83
N LYS A 160 13.97 4.58 11.69
CA LYS A 160 14.13 3.94 10.38
C LYS A 160 12.79 3.45 9.83
N ARG A 161 12.66 3.40 8.50
CA ARG A 161 11.43 3.05 7.77
C ARG A 161 11.59 1.69 7.09
N PRO A 162 10.61 0.76 7.21
CA PRO A 162 10.58 -0.41 6.35
C PRO A 162 10.47 0.03 4.89
N LEU A 163 11.12 -0.70 3.98
CA LEU A 163 11.24 -0.34 2.57
C LEU A 163 10.47 -1.32 1.69
N LEU A 164 9.68 -0.80 0.75
CA LEU A 164 9.20 -1.55 -0.40
C LEU A 164 10.06 -1.20 -1.62
N VAL A 165 10.61 -2.21 -2.30
CA VAL A 165 11.24 -2.08 -3.62
C VAL A 165 10.24 -2.57 -4.65
N MET A 166 9.81 -1.69 -5.55
CA MET A 166 8.70 -1.95 -6.46
C MET A 166 9.16 -1.86 -7.92
N THR A 167 8.74 -2.85 -8.70
CA THR A 167 9.03 -2.93 -10.13
C THR A 167 7.76 -3.11 -10.95
N GLY A 168 7.79 -2.64 -12.19
CA GLY A 168 6.70 -2.76 -13.14
C GLY A 168 6.49 -4.19 -13.65
N GLY A 169 5.42 -4.38 -14.42
CA GLY A 169 5.20 -5.55 -15.25
C GLY A 169 5.63 -5.36 -16.70
N PHE A 170 4.80 -5.86 -17.62
CA PHE A 170 5.11 -5.94 -19.05
C PHE A 170 4.91 -4.61 -19.80
N ASP A 171 3.96 -3.79 -19.33
CA ASP A 171 3.53 -2.55 -20.00
C ASP A 171 3.36 -1.35 -19.05
N SER A 172 3.55 -1.54 -17.74
CA SER A 172 3.44 -0.48 -16.74
C SER A 172 4.65 0.46 -16.73
N THR A 173 4.46 1.67 -16.20
CA THR A 173 5.54 2.65 -15.99
C THR A 173 5.80 2.93 -14.52
N GLN A 174 6.94 3.53 -14.19
CA GLN A 174 7.31 3.93 -12.84
C GLN A 174 6.29 4.91 -12.24
N GLU A 175 5.80 5.84 -13.06
CA GLU A 175 4.81 6.84 -12.69
C GLU A 175 3.47 6.18 -12.32
N GLU A 176 3.09 5.11 -13.02
CA GLU A 176 1.90 4.33 -12.66
C GLU A 176 2.04 3.64 -11.30
N LEU A 177 3.24 3.10 -11.03
CA LEU A 177 3.50 2.37 -9.79
C LEU A 177 3.22 3.22 -8.56
N TYR A 178 3.36 4.56 -8.64
CA TYR A 178 3.01 5.48 -7.55
C TYR A 178 1.59 5.25 -7.02
N PHE A 179 0.61 5.15 -7.92
CA PHE A 179 -0.80 4.95 -7.56
C PHE A 179 -1.06 3.53 -7.02
N PHE A 180 -0.32 2.55 -7.55
CA PHE A 180 -0.41 1.16 -7.11
C PHE A 180 0.26 0.92 -5.74
N GLY A 181 1.30 1.67 -5.38
CA GLY A 181 2.15 1.37 -4.22
C GLY A 181 2.39 2.55 -3.28
N PRO A 182 3.32 3.47 -3.60
CA PRO A 182 3.68 4.64 -2.79
C PRO A 182 2.51 5.39 -2.16
N ALA A 183 1.45 5.72 -2.92
CA ALA A 183 0.29 6.45 -2.40
C ALA A 183 -0.37 5.75 -1.18
N ALA A 184 -0.35 4.42 -1.15
CA ALA A 184 -0.87 3.62 -0.04
C ALA A 184 0.20 3.31 1.03
N ALA A 185 1.46 3.22 0.66
CA ALA A 185 2.57 2.92 1.55
C ALA A 185 2.94 4.08 2.47
N LEU A 186 2.95 5.30 1.94
CA LEU A 186 3.41 6.51 2.64
C LEU A 186 2.58 6.81 3.90
N PRO A 187 1.22 6.83 3.86
CA PRO A 187 0.41 7.04 5.07
C PRO A 187 0.58 5.94 6.13
N ARG A 188 1.16 4.80 5.73
CA ARG A 188 1.40 3.63 6.57
C ARG A 188 2.83 3.57 7.12
N GLY A 189 3.66 4.55 6.76
CA GLY A 189 5.03 4.68 7.27
C GLY A 189 6.08 3.84 6.55
N TYR A 190 5.77 3.29 5.39
CA TYR A 190 6.74 2.59 4.56
C TYR A 190 7.44 3.60 3.64
N ALA A 191 8.76 3.49 3.55
CA ALA A 191 9.50 4.04 2.43
C ALA A 191 9.28 3.17 1.19
N VAL A 192 9.34 3.75 0.00
CA VAL A 192 9.18 3.00 -1.25
C VAL A 192 10.23 3.43 -2.25
N LEU A 193 10.95 2.49 -2.85
CA LEU A 193 11.76 2.70 -4.05
C LEU A 193 11.03 2.09 -5.23
N THR A 194 10.54 2.90 -6.16
CA THR A 194 10.11 2.41 -7.48
C THR A 194 11.27 2.53 -8.45
N PHE A 195 11.34 1.65 -9.44
CA PHE A 195 12.31 1.75 -10.54
C PHE A 195 11.77 1.13 -11.82
N GLU A 196 12.32 1.55 -12.96
CA GLU A 196 12.13 0.88 -14.26
C GLU A 196 13.39 0.14 -14.66
N GLY A 197 13.23 -1.11 -15.10
CA GLY A 197 14.33 -1.90 -15.65
C GLY A 197 14.28 -2.03 -17.17
N PRO A 198 15.21 -2.84 -17.72
CA PRO A 198 15.20 -3.19 -19.14
C PRO A 198 13.83 -3.70 -19.60
N GLY A 199 13.36 -3.24 -20.77
CA GLY A 199 12.05 -3.61 -21.31
C GLY A 199 10.85 -2.88 -20.72
N GLN A 200 11.05 -1.94 -19.79
CA GLN A 200 9.98 -1.19 -19.12
C GLN A 200 10.04 0.30 -19.45
N GLY A 201 8.87 0.94 -19.47
CA GLY A 201 8.67 2.40 -19.56
C GLY A 201 9.68 3.19 -20.41
N ILE A 202 10.38 4.14 -19.77
CA ILE A 202 11.33 5.04 -20.43
C ILE A 202 12.60 4.30 -20.85
N CYS A 203 13.03 3.29 -20.08
CA CYS A 203 14.20 2.47 -20.42
C CYS A 203 14.04 1.76 -21.76
N LEU A 204 12.83 1.27 -22.07
CA LEU A 204 12.53 0.67 -23.37
C LEU A 204 12.49 1.71 -24.50
N ARG A 205 11.86 2.87 -24.24
CA ARG A 205 11.54 3.89 -25.25
C ARG A 205 12.73 4.78 -25.61
N ARG A 206 13.44 5.30 -24.60
CA ARG A 206 14.57 6.22 -24.75
C ARG A 206 15.87 5.47 -24.98
N ASP A 207 16.14 4.45 -24.15
CA ASP A 207 17.45 3.79 -24.09
C ASP A 207 17.49 2.50 -24.90
N GLY A 208 16.33 1.96 -25.29
CA GLY A 208 16.25 0.74 -26.08
C GLY A 208 16.60 -0.53 -25.30
N LEU A 209 16.55 -0.50 -23.97
CA LEU A 209 16.86 -1.66 -23.14
C LEU A 209 15.76 -2.72 -23.31
N ARG A 210 16.16 -3.99 -23.46
CA ARG A 210 15.23 -5.11 -23.75
C ARG A 210 14.98 -5.95 -22.50
N LEU A 211 13.77 -6.49 -22.40
CA LEU A 211 13.38 -7.29 -21.25
C LEU A 211 14.20 -8.58 -21.16
N ARG A 212 14.58 -8.93 -19.93
CA ARG A 212 15.35 -10.15 -19.63
C ARG A 212 14.63 -11.01 -18.58
N PRO A 213 14.75 -12.35 -18.66
CA PRO A 213 14.02 -13.26 -17.77
C PRO A 213 14.67 -13.41 -16.38
N ASP A 214 15.97 -13.14 -16.25
CA ASP A 214 16.80 -13.25 -15.05
C ASP A 214 16.81 -11.94 -14.23
N TRP A 215 15.62 -11.53 -13.80
CA TRP A 215 15.39 -10.23 -13.15
C TRP A 215 16.14 -10.02 -11.83
N GLU A 216 16.61 -11.09 -11.20
CA GLU A 216 17.51 -11.01 -10.05
C GLU A 216 18.78 -10.21 -10.36
N GLN A 217 19.29 -10.27 -11.61
CA GLN A 217 20.46 -9.49 -12.04
C GLN A 217 20.20 -7.98 -12.04
N VAL A 218 18.95 -7.57 -12.29
CA VAL A 218 18.53 -6.17 -12.19
C VAL A 218 18.34 -5.81 -10.71
N THR A 219 17.67 -6.67 -9.97
CA THR A 219 17.33 -6.42 -8.56
C THR A 219 18.58 -6.33 -7.68
N THR A 220 19.59 -7.16 -7.89
CA THR A 220 20.84 -7.11 -7.11
C THR A 220 21.49 -5.72 -7.18
N GLN A 221 21.54 -5.11 -8.37
CA GLN A 221 22.07 -3.75 -8.56
C GLN A 221 21.18 -2.67 -7.90
N VAL A 222 19.86 -2.85 -7.93
CA VAL A 222 18.92 -1.98 -7.21
C VAL A 222 19.15 -2.05 -5.70
N LEU A 223 19.39 -3.26 -5.16
CA LEU A 223 19.62 -3.47 -3.73
C LEU A 223 20.99 -2.92 -3.28
N ASP A 224 22.01 -2.95 -4.14
CA ASP A 224 23.29 -2.29 -3.88
C ASP A 224 23.07 -0.78 -3.67
N VAL A 225 22.25 -0.15 -4.52
CA VAL A 225 21.87 1.26 -4.37
C VAL A 225 21.03 1.50 -3.12
N VAL A 226 20.16 0.57 -2.72
CA VAL A 226 19.41 0.67 -1.46
C VAL A 226 20.33 0.70 -0.24
N GLU A 227 21.39 -0.11 -0.23
CA GLU A 227 22.39 -0.11 0.86
C GLU A 227 23.15 1.22 0.94
N GLU A 228 23.47 1.84 -0.20
CA GLU A 228 24.05 3.18 -0.26
C GLU A 228 23.06 4.26 0.23
N LEU A 229 21.81 4.25 -0.27
CA LEU A 229 20.77 5.19 0.16
C LEU A 229 20.48 5.12 1.66
N ALA A 230 20.61 3.94 2.27
CA ALA A 230 20.38 3.76 3.71
C ALA A 230 21.45 4.44 4.60
N LYS A 231 22.55 4.94 4.03
CA LYS A 231 23.55 5.76 4.75
C LYS A 231 23.03 7.18 5.01
N ASP A 232 22.32 7.75 4.05
CA ASP A 232 21.86 9.15 4.07
C ASP A 232 20.36 9.29 4.36
N HIS A 233 19.60 8.20 4.28
CA HIS A 233 18.15 8.17 4.45
C HIS A 233 17.73 7.16 5.53
N PRO A 234 16.59 7.39 6.20
CA PRO A 234 16.13 6.54 7.32
C PRO A 234 15.52 5.22 6.82
N ILE A 235 16.31 4.37 6.17
CA ILE A 235 15.89 3.08 5.63
C ILE A 235 16.28 1.95 6.59
N ASP A 236 15.33 1.05 6.86
CA ASP A 236 15.55 -0.16 7.64
C ASP A 236 15.89 -1.35 6.74
N LEU A 237 17.19 -1.63 6.59
CA LEU A 237 17.69 -2.77 5.81
C LEU A 237 17.29 -4.13 6.38
N ALA A 238 16.81 -4.21 7.63
CA ALA A 238 16.26 -5.45 8.19
C ALA A 238 14.80 -5.71 7.75
N ARG A 239 14.16 -4.74 7.09
CA ARG A 239 12.74 -4.79 6.69
C ARG A 239 12.57 -4.32 5.24
N VAL A 240 13.22 -5.01 4.30
CA VAL A 240 13.11 -4.77 2.86
C VAL A 240 12.15 -5.78 2.24
N ALA A 241 11.11 -5.31 1.56
CA ALA A 241 10.21 -6.14 0.78
C ALA A 241 10.32 -5.83 -0.72
N VAL A 242 10.10 -6.82 -1.57
CA VAL A 242 9.94 -6.64 -3.02
C VAL A 242 8.48 -6.85 -3.41
N VAL A 243 7.95 -5.98 -4.27
CA VAL A 243 6.53 -6.01 -4.68
C VAL A 243 6.44 -5.79 -6.19
N GLY A 244 5.61 -6.59 -6.85
CA GLY A 244 5.29 -6.38 -8.26
C GLY A 244 3.98 -7.03 -8.65
N ALA A 245 3.40 -6.56 -9.75
CA ALA A 245 2.11 -7.02 -10.26
C ALA A 245 2.19 -7.52 -11.70
N SER A 246 1.37 -8.52 -12.04
CA SER A 246 1.41 -9.18 -13.35
C SER A 246 2.79 -9.80 -13.61
N LEU A 247 3.45 -9.48 -14.73
CA LEU A 247 4.84 -9.90 -14.95
C LEU A 247 5.81 -9.36 -13.88
N GLY A 248 5.48 -8.24 -13.24
CA GLY A 248 6.22 -7.72 -12.09
C GLY A 248 6.13 -8.63 -10.87
N GLY A 249 5.07 -9.43 -10.75
CA GLY A 249 4.98 -10.46 -9.73
C GLY A 249 6.00 -11.59 -9.96
N TYR A 250 6.23 -11.97 -11.22
CA TYR A 250 7.31 -12.90 -11.58
C TYR A 250 8.68 -12.28 -11.24
N PHE A 251 8.89 -11.02 -11.58
CA PHE A 251 10.11 -10.28 -11.21
C PHE A 251 10.32 -10.17 -9.69
N ALA A 252 9.26 -9.96 -8.91
CA ALA A 252 9.32 -9.97 -7.46
C ALA A 252 9.73 -11.36 -6.91
N LEU A 253 9.23 -12.45 -7.49
CA LEU A 253 9.66 -13.80 -7.13
C LEU A 253 11.13 -14.05 -7.48
N ARG A 254 11.61 -13.54 -8.63
CA ARG A 254 13.03 -13.58 -8.98
C ARG A 254 13.87 -12.80 -7.98
N ALA A 255 13.48 -11.57 -7.69
CA ALA A 255 14.12 -10.71 -6.69
C ALA A 255 14.19 -11.35 -5.29
N ALA A 256 13.17 -12.11 -4.89
CA ALA A 256 13.02 -12.69 -3.56
C ALA A 256 14.05 -13.77 -3.18
N ALA A 257 14.86 -14.26 -4.13
CA ALA A 257 15.97 -15.16 -3.80
C ALA A 257 17.20 -14.41 -3.27
N ASP A 258 17.31 -13.08 -3.47
CA ASP A 258 18.39 -12.30 -2.88
C ASP A 258 18.22 -12.26 -1.34
N PRO A 259 19.24 -12.63 -0.55
CA PRO A 259 19.14 -12.76 0.90
C PRO A 259 18.89 -11.43 1.64
N ARG A 260 19.08 -10.29 0.96
CA ARG A 260 18.74 -8.97 1.51
C ARG A 260 17.23 -8.75 1.57
N VAL A 261 16.46 -9.42 0.71
CA VAL A 261 15.00 -9.36 0.68
C VAL A 261 14.39 -10.16 1.83
N ARG A 262 13.53 -9.52 2.62
CA ARG A 262 12.91 -10.10 3.82
C ARG A 262 11.44 -10.46 3.64
N ALA A 263 10.77 -9.84 2.68
CA ALA A 263 9.43 -10.23 2.24
C ALA A 263 9.24 -10.04 0.72
N CYS A 264 8.37 -10.84 0.12
CA CYS A 264 7.99 -10.76 -1.28
C CYS A 264 6.48 -10.72 -1.42
N VAL A 265 5.94 -9.77 -2.20
CA VAL A 265 4.53 -9.72 -2.59
C VAL A 265 4.45 -9.90 -4.10
N SER A 266 4.05 -11.10 -4.51
CA SER A 266 3.86 -11.50 -5.90
C SER A 266 2.39 -11.36 -6.26
N CYS A 267 2.02 -10.23 -6.87
CA CYS A 267 0.63 -9.96 -7.22
C CYS A 267 0.29 -10.48 -8.63
N ASP A 268 -0.43 -11.61 -8.71
CA ASP A 268 -0.88 -12.23 -9.96
C ASP A 268 0.25 -12.55 -10.96
N ALA A 269 1.33 -13.16 -10.47
CA ALA A 269 2.45 -13.59 -11.30
C ALA A 269 2.09 -14.77 -12.22
N CYS A 270 2.76 -14.84 -13.37
CA CYS A 270 2.81 -16.05 -14.18
C CYS A 270 3.86 -17.03 -13.61
N TYR A 271 3.49 -18.32 -13.54
CA TYR A 271 4.40 -19.42 -13.32
C TYR A 271 5.24 -19.71 -14.57
N ASP A 272 4.60 -19.67 -15.74
CA ASP A 272 5.23 -19.80 -17.05
C ASP A 272 4.49 -18.90 -18.05
N LEU A 273 5.19 -17.92 -18.61
CA LEU A 273 4.62 -16.96 -19.55
C LEU A 273 4.29 -17.57 -20.92
N PHE A 274 5.06 -18.58 -21.36
CA PHE A 274 4.78 -19.30 -22.60
C PHE A 274 3.49 -20.11 -22.49
N ASP A 275 3.22 -20.73 -21.35
CA ASP A 275 1.99 -21.50 -21.14
C ASP A 275 0.74 -20.61 -21.18
N VAL A 276 0.84 -19.36 -20.73
CA VAL A 276 -0.24 -18.36 -20.88
C VAL A 276 -0.62 -18.20 -22.36
N THR A 277 0.36 -17.94 -23.22
CA THR A 277 0.12 -17.74 -24.66
C THR A 277 -0.28 -19.04 -25.37
N ARG A 278 0.36 -20.15 -25.02
CA ARG A 278 0.06 -21.49 -25.56
C ARG A 278 -1.38 -21.90 -25.29
N SER A 279 -1.89 -21.65 -24.09
CA SER A 279 -3.25 -22.06 -23.68
C SER A 279 -4.37 -21.42 -24.50
N ARG A 280 -4.08 -20.28 -25.15
CA ARG A 280 -5.01 -19.53 -26.00
C ARG A 280 -4.95 -19.93 -27.48
N MET A 281 -4.08 -20.87 -27.86
CA MET A 281 -3.90 -21.32 -29.25
C MET A 281 -4.46 -22.73 -29.49
N PRO A 282 -4.94 -23.04 -30.72
CA PRO A 282 -5.33 -24.39 -31.08
C PRO A 282 -4.17 -25.38 -30.90
N GLY A 283 -4.41 -26.48 -30.17
CA GLY A 283 -3.38 -27.44 -29.79
C GLY A 283 -2.59 -28.01 -30.99
N TRP A 284 -3.27 -28.32 -32.10
CA TRP A 284 -2.62 -28.83 -33.31
C TRP A 284 -1.63 -27.82 -33.93
N PHE A 285 -1.94 -26.51 -33.82
CA PHE A 285 -1.14 -25.44 -34.40
C PHE A 285 0.13 -25.22 -33.57
N ILE A 286 -0.02 -25.02 -32.26
CA ILE A 286 1.13 -24.79 -31.38
C ILE A 286 2.02 -26.03 -31.25
N ASN A 287 1.45 -27.23 -31.13
CA ASN A 287 2.24 -28.47 -31.07
C ASN A 287 2.89 -28.79 -32.42
N GLY A 288 2.25 -28.43 -33.55
CA GLY A 288 2.84 -28.54 -34.88
C GLY A 288 4.06 -27.64 -35.05
N TRP A 289 4.01 -26.40 -34.55
CA TRP A 289 5.16 -25.49 -34.55
C TRP A 289 6.27 -25.96 -33.60
N LEU A 290 5.93 -26.36 -32.37
CA LEU A 290 6.90 -26.86 -31.38
C LEU A 290 7.65 -28.12 -31.85
N SER A 291 6.99 -29.00 -32.60
CA SER A 291 7.61 -30.21 -33.16
C SER A 291 8.42 -29.97 -34.44
N GLY A 292 8.44 -28.73 -34.95
CA GLY A 292 9.08 -28.38 -36.22
C GLY A 292 8.30 -28.82 -37.47
N ARG A 293 7.10 -29.41 -37.30
CA ARG A 293 6.23 -29.79 -38.42
C ARG A 293 5.65 -28.56 -39.14
N LEU A 294 5.40 -27.48 -38.41
CA LEU A 294 5.06 -26.16 -38.96
C LEU A 294 6.28 -25.26 -38.86
N SER A 295 6.66 -24.64 -39.98
CA SER A 295 7.79 -23.70 -40.01
C SER A 295 7.44 -22.38 -39.32
N ASP A 296 8.47 -21.64 -38.89
CA ASP A 296 8.31 -20.27 -38.39
C ASP A 296 7.61 -19.38 -39.42
N GLY A 297 7.93 -19.52 -40.71
CA GLY A 297 7.29 -18.75 -41.77
C GLY A 297 5.78 -18.98 -41.82
N PHE A 298 5.33 -20.23 -41.68
CA PHE A 298 3.91 -20.54 -41.61
C PHE A 298 3.27 -20.01 -40.33
N PHE A 299 3.92 -20.18 -39.17
CA PHE A 299 3.43 -19.66 -37.89
C PHE A 299 3.23 -18.13 -37.95
N ASN A 300 4.25 -17.41 -38.42
CA ASN A 300 4.21 -15.96 -38.57
C ASN A 300 3.09 -15.53 -39.52
N TRP A 301 2.96 -16.17 -40.68
CA TRP A 301 1.89 -15.87 -41.63
C TRP A 301 0.49 -16.03 -41.01
N VAL A 302 0.25 -17.10 -40.24
CA VAL A 302 -1.04 -17.30 -39.55
C VAL A 302 -1.29 -16.20 -38.53
N VAL A 303 -0.31 -15.89 -37.67
CA VAL A 303 -0.45 -14.84 -36.66
C VAL A 303 -0.67 -13.48 -37.30
N ASP A 304 0.08 -13.13 -38.34
CA ASP A 304 -0.05 -11.85 -39.05
C ASP A 304 -1.44 -11.71 -39.71
N LYS A 305 -1.97 -12.80 -40.27
CA LYS A 305 -3.34 -12.80 -40.82
C LYS A 305 -4.37 -12.57 -39.72
N LEU A 306 -4.27 -13.27 -38.59
CA LEU A 306 -5.20 -13.10 -37.48
C LEU A 306 -5.07 -11.71 -36.83
N ALA A 307 -3.87 -11.17 -36.69
CA ALA A 307 -3.59 -9.83 -36.20
C ALA A 307 -4.17 -8.73 -37.11
N GLY A 308 -4.37 -9.03 -38.40
CA GLY A 308 -5.11 -8.17 -39.32
C GLY A 308 -6.59 -7.99 -38.95
N TRP A 309 -7.20 -8.98 -38.25
CA TRP A 309 -8.61 -8.97 -37.84
C TRP A 309 -8.80 -8.73 -36.33
N SER A 310 -7.80 -9.06 -35.51
CA SER A 310 -7.85 -8.90 -34.05
C SER A 310 -6.90 -7.81 -33.59
N PHE A 311 -7.48 -6.69 -33.14
CA PHE A 311 -6.71 -5.58 -32.59
C PHE A 311 -5.86 -6.00 -31.39
N GLN A 312 -6.45 -6.76 -30.45
CA GLN A 312 -5.75 -7.24 -29.27
C GLN A 312 -4.55 -8.11 -29.64
N LEU A 313 -4.71 -9.04 -30.59
CA LEU A 313 -3.60 -9.91 -31.00
C LEU A 313 -2.46 -9.11 -31.65
N ARG A 314 -2.81 -8.11 -32.47
CA ARG A 314 -1.84 -7.20 -33.08
C ARG A 314 -1.07 -6.40 -32.03
N TRP A 315 -1.76 -5.92 -31.01
CA TRP A 315 -1.16 -5.23 -29.89
C TRP A 315 -0.25 -6.15 -29.07
N GLU A 316 -0.72 -7.34 -28.67
CA GLU A 316 0.02 -8.30 -27.84
C GLU A 316 1.35 -8.71 -28.51
N PHE A 317 1.32 -9.07 -29.80
CA PHE A 317 2.54 -9.43 -30.53
C PHE A 317 3.40 -8.21 -30.90
N GLY A 318 2.79 -7.07 -31.23
CA GLY A 318 3.52 -5.83 -31.54
C GLY A 318 4.34 -5.35 -30.34
N HIS A 319 3.69 -5.24 -29.18
CA HIS A 319 4.34 -4.88 -27.92
C HIS A 319 5.41 -5.92 -27.53
N SER A 320 5.10 -7.22 -27.66
CA SER A 320 6.08 -8.28 -27.36
C SER A 320 7.33 -8.22 -28.23
N MET A 321 7.17 -7.99 -29.54
CA MET A 321 8.31 -7.83 -30.46
C MET A 321 9.21 -6.66 -30.05
N TRP A 322 8.60 -5.55 -29.60
CA TRP A 322 9.33 -4.39 -29.11
C TRP A 322 10.09 -4.66 -27.81
N VAL A 323 9.38 -5.16 -26.80
CA VAL A 323 9.90 -5.41 -25.45
C VAL A 323 11.07 -6.42 -25.49
N TYR A 324 10.94 -7.48 -26.30
CA TYR A 324 12.00 -8.49 -26.46
C TYR A 324 13.05 -8.13 -27.52
N GLY A 325 12.81 -7.11 -28.36
CA GLY A 325 13.73 -6.71 -29.43
C GLY A 325 13.81 -7.72 -30.59
N VAL A 326 12.74 -8.46 -30.84
CA VAL A 326 12.65 -9.46 -31.91
C VAL A 326 11.68 -9.02 -33.01
N LYS A 327 11.79 -9.59 -34.21
CA LYS A 327 11.05 -9.12 -35.39
C LYS A 327 9.90 -10.01 -35.84
N THR A 328 9.63 -11.13 -35.17
CA THR A 328 8.60 -12.08 -35.61
C THR A 328 7.83 -12.70 -34.44
N PRO A 329 6.55 -13.05 -34.64
CA PRO A 329 5.74 -13.79 -33.66
C PRO A 329 6.40 -15.08 -33.16
N ALA A 330 7.02 -15.88 -34.03
CA ALA A 330 7.71 -17.10 -33.63
C ALA A 330 8.87 -16.83 -32.66
N HIS A 331 9.63 -15.74 -32.86
CA HIS A 331 10.69 -15.36 -31.92
C HIS A 331 10.13 -14.83 -30.60
N VAL A 332 8.99 -14.14 -30.60
CA VAL A 332 8.27 -13.76 -29.37
C VAL A 332 7.96 -15.00 -28.53
N MET A 333 7.41 -16.04 -29.17
CA MET A 333 7.09 -17.29 -28.48
C MET A 333 8.32 -17.94 -27.83
N ARG A 334 9.47 -17.94 -28.53
CA ARG A 334 10.74 -18.45 -27.98
C ARG A 334 11.30 -17.59 -26.84
N CYS A 335 11.09 -16.28 -26.87
CA CYS A 335 11.46 -15.42 -25.75
C CYS A 335 10.61 -15.73 -24.52
N MET A 336 9.29 -15.86 -24.69
CA MET A 336 8.36 -16.20 -23.60
C MET A 336 8.69 -17.54 -22.93
N GLN A 337 9.26 -18.51 -23.66
CA GLN A 337 9.71 -19.80 -23.09
C GLN A 337 10.79 -19.66 -22.01
N GLN A 338 11.48 -18.51 -21.95
CA GLN A 338 12.53 -18.24 -20.96
C GLN A 338 11.96 -17.64 -19.66
N TYR A 339 10.71 -17.17 -19.66
CA TYR A 339 10.06 -16.54 -18.51
C TYR A 339 9.25 -17.57 -17.74
N HIS A 340 9.92 -18.29 -16.83
CA HIS A 340 9.28 -19.26 -15.96
C HIS A 340 9.89 -19.28 -14.56
N ALA A 341 9.08 -19.61 -13.56
CA ALA A 341 9.50 -19.71 -12.17
C ALA A 341 10.06 -21.10 -11.78
N ARG A 342 10.00 -22.08 -12.71
CA ARG A 342 10.52 -23.44 -12.49
C ARG A 342 11.99 -23.40 -12.07
N GLY A 343 12.32 -24.16 -11.03
CA GLY A 343 13.69 -24.31 -10.56
C GLY A 343 14.28 -23.03 -9.96
N TYR A 344 13.46 -22.04 -9.62
CA TYR A 344 13.92 -20.82 -8.92
C TYR A 344 13.21 -20.61 -7.58
N LEU A 345 11.93 -20.99 -7.49
CA LEU A 345 11.11 -20.75 -6.29
C LEU A 345 11.67 -21.43 -5.02
N GLN A 346 12.41 -22.53 -5.15
CA GLN A 346 13.04 -23.21 -4.01
C GLN A 346 14.19 -22.41 -3.36
N ASP A 347 14.73 -21.42 -4.07
CA ASP A 347 15.83 -20.57 -3.59
C ASP A 347 15.32 -19.43 -2.70
N ILE A 348 14.03 -19.08 -2.82
CA ILE A 348 13.38 -18.06 -2.00
C ILE A 348 13.37 -18.50 -0.53
N LYS A 349 13.95 -17.69 0.37
CA LYS A 349 13.97 -17.93 1.83
C LYS A 349 13.14 -16.93 2.64
N CYS A 350 12.79 -15.81 2.02
CA CYS A 350 12.03 -14.74 2.64
C CYS A 350 10.54 -15.10 2.77
N SER A 351 9.79 -14.33 3.57
CA SER A 351 8.34 -14.50 3.62
C SER A 351 7.73 -14.11 2.27
N THR A 352 6.72 -14.85 1.78
CA THR A 352 6.16 -14.65 0.44
C THR A 352 4.62 -14.65 0.43
N PHE A 353 4.01 -13.55 -0.01
CA PHE A 353 2.58 -13.43 -0.27
C PHE A 353 2.30 -13.54 -1.77
N VAL A 354 1.62 -14.61 -2.16
CA VAL A 354 1.21 -14.87 -3.54
C VAL A 354 -0.27 -14.54 -3.68
N THR A 355 -0.61 -13.73 -4.69
CA THR A 355 -2.01 -13.44 -5.03
C THR A 355 -2.36 -13.97 -6.42
N GLY A 356 -3.63 -14.31 -6.61
CA GLY A 356 -4.22 -14.71 -7.88
C GLY A 356 -5.52 -13.95 -8.15
N ALA A 357 -5.97 -13.99 -9.40
CA ALA A 357 -7.17 -13.31 -9.90
C ALA A 357 -8.12 -14.35 -10.50
N ALA A 358 -9.32 -14.54 -9.94
CA ALA A 358 -10.26 -15.55 -10.42
C ALA A 358 -10.93 -15.21 -11.76
N GLU A 359 -11.03 -13.93 -12.11
CA GLU A 359 -11.65 -13.41 -13.34
C GLU A 359 -10.64 -12.70 -14.25
N THR A 360 -9.37 -13.11 -14.21
CA THR A 360 -8.38 -12.62 -15.18
C THR A 360 -8.68 -13.17 -16.57
N PHE A 361 -8.39 -12.35 -17.57
CA PHE A 361 -8.57 -12.70 -18.98
C PHE A 361 -7.34 -13.40 -19.58
N TYR A 362 -6.26 -13.55 -18.80
CA TYR A 362 -5.01 -14.16 -19.27
C TYR A 362 -4.84 -15.62 -18.88
N PHE A 363 -5.10 -16.00 -17.63
CA PHE A 363 -4.80 -17.36 -17.14
C PHE A 363 -5.57 -17.74 -15.89
N THR A 364 -5.86 -19.01 -15.64
CA THR A 364 -6.55 -19.38 -14.40
C THR A 364 -5.60 -19.45 -13.20
N PRO A 365 -6.07 -19.23 -11.96
CA PRO A 365 -5.25 -19.42 -10.76
C PRO A 365 -4.63 -20.82 -10.66
N GLU A 366 -5.30 -21.84 -11.17
CA GLU A 366 -4.82 -23.24 -11.20
C GLU A 366 -3.60 -23.40 -12.11
N GLN A 367 -3.50 -22.62 -13.19
CA GLN A 367 -2.39 -22.70 -14.13
C GLN A 367 -1.12 -22.00 -13.62
N ASN A 368 -1.26 -20.98 -12.76
CA ASN A 368 -0.14 -20.14 -12.36
C ASN A 368 -0.02 -19.95 -10.85
N THR A 369 -1.01 -19.32 -10.22
CA THR A 369 -0.94 -18.94 -8.80
C THR A 369 -0.76 -20.14 -7.87
N GLN A 370 -1.51 -21.23 -8.10
CA GLN A 370 -1.44 -22.45 -7.29
C GLN A 370 -0.06 -23.14 -7.42
N PRO A 371 0.46 -23.43 -8.62
CA PRO A 371 1.81 -23.97 -8.80
C PRO A 371 2.91 -23.12 -8.14
N ILE A 372 2.82 -21.79 -8.20
CA ILE A 372 3.77 -20.90 -7.50
C ILE A 372 3.72 -21.16 -6.00
N PHE A 373 2.52 -21.16 -5.40
CA PHE A 373 2.37 -21.32 -3.96
C PHE A 373 2.77 -22.73 -3.47
N GLU A 374 2.49 -23.76 -4.26
CA GLU A 374 2.90 -25.14 -4.01
C GLU A 374 4.42 -25.31 -4.06
N ALA A 375 5.08 -24.70 -5.04
CA ALA A 375 6.53 -24.71 -5.16
C ALA A 375 7.25 -24.00 -4.00
N LEU A 376 6.56 -23.10 -3.29
CA LEU A 376 7.00 -22.51 -2.01
C LEU A 376 6.74 -23.45 -0.81
N GLY A 377 6.57 -24.74 -1.05
CA GLY A 377 6.32 -25.80 -0.07
C GLY A 377 7.33 -25.87 1.06
N HIS A 378 8.60 -25.53 0.79
CA HIS A 378 9.70 -25.54 1.75
C HIS A 378 9.64 -24.38 2.76
N LEU A 379 8.89 -23.32 2.49
CA LEU A 379 8.70 -22.23 3.44
C LEU A 379 7.74 -22.65 4.57
N PRO A 380 8.05 -22.32 5.84
CA PRO A 380 7.13 -22.53 6.95
C PRO A 380 5.77 -21.88 6.69
N PRO A 381 4.64 -22.46 7.16
CA PRO A 381 3.30 -21.93 6.91
C PRO A 381 3.13 -20.45 7.25
N GLN A 382 3.73 -19.97 8.35
CA GLN A 382 3.68 -18.57 8.78
C GLN A 382 4.42 -17.58 7.86
N LYS A 383 5.35 -18.10 7.03
CA LYS A 383 6.11 -17.29 6.07
C LYS A 383 5.45 -17.21 4.70
N LYS A 384 4.34 -17.89 4.45
CA LYS A 384 3.67 -17.83 3.15
C LYS A 384 2.18 -17.57 3.26
N ARG A 385 1.63 -16.81 2.33
CA ARG A 385 0.19 -16.52 2.24
C ARG A 385 -0.27 -16.65 0.80
N LEU A 386 -1.47 -17.20 0.62
CA LEU A 386 -2.16 -17.28 -0.66
C LEU A 386 -3.46 -16.47 -0.57
N TRP A 387 -3.72 -15.64 -1.58
CA TRP A 387 -5.03 -15.01 -1.75
C TRP A 387 -5.44 -14.98 -3.22
N ILE A 388 -6.49 -15.73 -3.56
CA ILE A 388 -7.15 -15.64 -4.87
C ILE A 388 -8.34 -14.69 -4.71
N GLY A 389 -8.25 -13.51 -5.32
CA GLY A 389 -9.34 -12.54 -5.36
C GLY A 389 -10.49 -13.02 -6.24
N LYS A 390 -11.72 -12.64 -5.89
CA LYS A 390 -12.96 -12.99 -6.58
C LYS A 390 -13.86 -11.76 -6.65
N GLY A 391 -14.58 -11.58 -7.75
CA GLY A 391 -15.34 -10.37 -8.03
C GLY A 391 -14.44 -9.16 -8.30
N VAL A 392 -14.94 -8.20 -9.08
CA VAL A 392 -14.19 -6.94 -9.37
C VAL A 392 -13.86 -6.21 -8.08
N ASP A 393 -14.81 -6.14 -7.14
CA ASP A 393 -14.67 -5.50 -5.83
C ASP A 393 -13.75 -6.27 -4.88
N GLY A 394 -13.64 -7.59 -5.04
CA GLY A 394 -12.80 -8.47 -4.24
C GLY A 394 -11.44 -8.81 -4.85
N GLY A 395 -10.97 -8.06 -5.86
CA GLY A 395 -9.66 -8.26 -6.48
C GLY A 395 -9.57 -9.45 -7.45
N GLY A 396 -10.69 -9.78 -8.09
CA GLY A 396 -10.81 -10.87 -9.06
C GLY A 396 -10.18 -10.57 -10.42
N LEU A 397 -9.90 -9.31 -10.74
CA LEU A 397 -9.19 -8.92 -11.97
C LEU A 397 -7.66 -8.95 -11.79
N GLN A 398 -6.96 -9.15 -12.91
CA GLN A 398 -5.49 -9.13 -12.98
C GLN A 398 -4.92 -7.85 -12.36
N ALA A 399 -3.80 -7.97 -11.63
CA ALA A 399 -3.15 -6.85 -10.92
C ALA A 399 -4.08 -6.10 -9.95
N LYS A 400 -5.19 -6.74 -9.54
CA LYS A 400 -6.19 -6.21 -8.62
C LYS A 400 -6.83 -4.91 -9.11
N ILE A 401 -6.86 -4.69 -10.43
CA ILE A 401 -7.50 -3.53 -11.04
C ILE A 401 -8.96 -3.43 -10.57
N GLY A 402 -9.35 -2.24 -10.13
CA GLY A 402 -10.67 -1.98 -9.54
C GLY A 402 -10.78 -2.23 -8.02
N ALA A 403 -9.79 -2.87 -7.39
CA ALA A 403 -9.82 -3.22 -5.97
C ALA A 403 -8.47 -3.03 -5.25
N TRP A 404 -7.68 -2.02 -5.66
CA TRP A 404 -6.38 -1.74 -5.05
C TRP A 404 -6.46 -1.49 -3.54
N ALA A 405 -7.50 -0.82 -3.04
CA ALA A 405 -7.68 -0.63 -1.60
C ALA A 405 -7.78 -1.96 -0.82
N VAL A 406 -8.46 -2.97 -1.39
CA VAL A 406 -8.57 -4.32 -0.81
C VAL A 406 -7.22 -5.04 -0.85
N PHE A 407 -6.49 -4.91 -1.96
CA PHE A 407 -5.12 -5.41 -2.07
C PHE A 407 -4.20 -4.77 -1.03
N HIS A 408 -4.21 -3.44 -0.91
CA HIS A 408 -3.40 -2.70 0.06
C HIS A 408 -3.71 -3.13 1.48
N GLN A 409 -4.99 -3.26 1.85
CA GLN A 409 -5.38 -3.74 3.17
C GLN A 409 -4.70 -5.09 3.48
N LYS A 410 -4.81 -6.06 2.58
CA LYS A 410 -4.26 -7.41 2.78
C LYS A 410 -2.73 -7.43 2.74
N MET A 411 -2.14 -6.69 1.80
CA MET A 411 -0.69 -6.59 1.62
C MET A 411 -0.03 -5.99 2.86
N PHE A 412 -0.49 -4.81 3.31
CA PHE A 412 0.13 -4.15 4.46
C PHE A 412 -0.13 -4.89 5.77
N ALA A 413 -1.33 -5.45 5.98
CA ALA A 413 -1.59 -6.29 7.14
C ALA A 413 -0.63 -7.49 7.23
N TRP A 414 -0.33 -8.12 6.09
CA TRP A 414 0.65 -9.20 6.03
C TRP A 414 2.09 -8.70 6.20
N LEU A 415 2.49 -7.62 5.53
CA LEU A 415 3.83 -7.06 5.68
C LEU A 415 4.13 -6.64 7.11
N ASP A 416 3.15 -6.03 7.79
CA ASP A 416 3.32 -5.62 9.17
C ASP A 416 3.55 -6.82 10.09
N GLU A 417 2.80 -7.90 9.89
CA GLU A 417 3.01 -9.17 10.59
C GLU A 417 4.41 -9.72 10.35
N GLN A 418 4.89 -9.75 9.11
CA GLN A 418 6.22 -10.27 8.76
C GLN A 418 7.36 -9.38 9.30
N PHE A 419 7.12 -8.08 9.43
CA PHE A 419 8.10 -7.11 9.91
C PHE A 419 7.97 -6.77 11.41
N GLY A 420 7.02 -7.40 12.11
CA GLY A 420 6.77 -7.16 13.53
C GLY A 420 6.27 -5.74 13.84
N ILE A 421 5.63 -5.10 12.86
CA ILE A 421 5.10 -3.74 12.95
C ILE A 421 3.75 -3.80 13.66
N ARG A 422 3.68 -3.20 14.86
CA ARG A 422 2.44 -3.09 15.61
C ARG A 422 1.78 -1.75 15.30
N ARG A 423 0.54 -1.78 14.83
CA ARG A 423 -0.28 -0.58 14.64
C ARG A 423 -1.20 -0.43 15.84
N GLY A 424 -1.06 0.68 16.58
CA GLY A 424 -1.77 0.95 17.84
C GLY A 424 -3.27 0.66 17.78
N ARG A 425 -3.67 -0.51 18.27
CA ARG A 425 -5.04 -0.89 18.59
C ARG A 425 -4.98 -1.57 19.95
N ALA A 426 -5.95 -1.28 20.84
CA ALA A 426 -5.99 -1.81 22.21
C ALA A 426 -4.82 -1.36 23.10
N VAL A 427 -4.39 -0.11 22.97
CA VAL A 427 -3.22 0.47 23.68
C VAL A 427 -3.30 0.29 25.21
N PRO A 428 -4.41 0.59 25.91
CA PRO A 428 -4.49 0.38 27.37
C PRO A 428 -4.35 -1.09 27.77
N ILE A 429 -4.91 -2.00 26.97
CA ILE A 429 -4.86 -3.45 27.19
C ILE A 429 -3.41 -3.95 27.05
N GLN A 430 -2.72 -3.52 26.00
CA GLN A 430 -1.33 -3.89 25.75
C GLN A 430 -0.37 -3.31 26.79
N ALA A 431 -0.57 -2.05 27.19
CA ALA A 431 0.23 -1.41 28.23
C ALA A 431 0.03 -2.09 29.60
N ALA A 432 -1.23 -2.40 29.97
CA ALA A 432 -1.53 -3.15 31.19
C ALA A 432 -0.87 -4.55 31.18
N ALA A 433 -0.90 -5.25 30.04
CA ALA A 433 -0.22 -6.54 29.90
C ALA A 433 1.30 -6.40 30.06
N ALA A 434 1.92 -5.40 29.40
CA ALA A 434 3.35 -5.16 29.49
C ALA A 434 3.79 -4.86 30.94
N LEU A 435 3.07 -4.01 31.65
CA LEU A 435 3.33 -3.69 33.07
C LEU A 435 3.17 -4.92 33.97
N ASN A 436 2.22 -5.80 33.67
CA ASN A 436 2.04 -7.08 34.35
C ASN A 436 2.97 -8.22 33.88
N ASN A 437 3.86 -7.98 32.89
CA ASN A 437 4.66 -9.02 32.22
C ASN A 437 3.82 -10.17 31.66
N LEU A 438 2.60 -9.88 31.20
CA LEU A 438 1.71 -10.85 30.58
C LEU A 438 1.92 -10.87 29.07
N THR A 439 1.85 -12.06 28.48
CA THR A 439 1.83 -12.22 27.03
C THR A 439 0.39 -12.19 26.53
N LEU A 440 0.11 -11.37 25.53
CA LEU A 440 -1.17 -11.36 24.82
C LEU A 440 -0.98 -12.00 23.45
N ASP A 441 -1.63 -13.15 23.24
CA ASP A 441 -1.69 -13.78 21.93
C ASP A 441 -2.71 -13.03 21.08
N ILE A 442 -2.21 -12.33 20.05
CA ILE A 442 -3.06 -11.68 19.04
C ILE A 442 -3.11 -12.63 17.85
N PRO A 443 -4.25 -13.29 17.56
CA PRO A 443 -4.34 -14.21 16.43
C PRO A 443 -3.93 -13.52 15.13
N GLN A 444 -2.98 -14.11 14.41
CA GLN A 444 -2.58 -13.65 13.09
C GLN A 444 -2.78 -14.80 12.09
N PRO A 445 -3.44 -14.57 10.93
CA PRO A 445 -4.04 -13.30 10.50
C PRO A 445 -5.39 -13.00 11.17
N PHE A 446 -5.61 -11.73 11.57
CA PHE A 446 -6.93 -11.23 11.94
C PHE A 446 -7.42 -10.16 10.94
N ALA A 447 -8.42 -10.50 10.13
CA ALA A 447 -9.03 -9.58 9.16
C ALA A 447 -10.24 -8.84 9.77
N PHE A 448 -10.04 -7.60 10.23
CA PHE A 448 -11.13 -6.76 10.73
C PHE A 448 -12.22 -6.53 9.68
N GLY A 449 -13.48 -6.60 10.10
CA GLY A 449 -14.67 -6.52 9.25
C GLY A 449 -15.07 -7.87 8.62
N THR A 450 -14.19 -8.87 8.67
CA THR A 450 -14.46 -10.22 8.15
C THR A 450 -14.42 -11.25 9.29
N ALA A 451 -13.28 -11.40 9.97
CA ALA A 451 -13.07 -12.37 11.03
C ALA A 451 -14.06 -12.15 12.20
N ASN A 452 -14.22 -10.90 12.65
CA ASN A 452 -15.18 -10.54 13.71
C ASN A 452 -16.65 -10.57 13.30
N LYS A 453 -16.95 -10.93 12.05
CA LYS A 453 -18.31 -11.06 11.53
C LYS A 453 -18.70 -12.52 11.22
N THR A 454 -17.78 -13.47 11.41
CA THR A 454 -18.08 -14.90 11.23
C THR A 454 -19.08 -15.40 12.29
N PRO A 455 -19.93 -16.40 11.97
CA PRO A 455 -20.84 -17.00 12.94
C PRO A 455 -20.11 -17.53 14.18
N GLU A 456 -18.92 -18.12 14.00
CA GLU A 456 -18.09 -18.65 15.08
C GLU A 456 -17.61 -17.53 16.02
N PHE A 457 -17.13 -16.42 15.45
CA PHE A 457 -16.71 -15.26 16.24
C PHE A 457 -17.90 -14.62 16.95
N ILE A 458 -19.03 -14.41 16.27
CA ILE A 458 -20.23 -13.81 16.87
C ILE A 458 -20.81 -14.70 17.97
N ARG A 459 -20.76 -16.03 17.80
CA ARG A 459 -21.17 -16.98 18.83
C ARG A 459 -20.34 -16.83 20.11
N LYS A 460 -19.06 -16.48 19.95
CA LYS A 460 -18.13 -16.26 21.06
C LYS A 460 -18.17 -14.83 21.63
N PHE A 461 -18.36 -13.85 20.76
CA PHE A 461 -18.33 -12.42 21.03
C PHE A 461 -19.53 -11.75 20.35
N SER A 462 -20.66 -11.71 21.06
CA SER A 462 -21.98 -11.36 20.52
C SER A 462 -22.08 -9.98 19.87
N THR A 463 -21.21 -9.03 20.23
CA THR A 463 -21.19 -7.70 19.63
C THR A 463 -20.61 -7.69 18.21
N GLY A 464 -19.82 -8.72 17.84
CA GLY A 464 -19.08 -8.74 16.58
C GLY A 464 -18.14 -7.54 16.39
N LYS A 465 -17.74 -6.89 17.49
CA LYS A 465 -16.80 -5.77 17.53
C LYS A 465 -15.45 -6.25 18.06
N VAL A 466 -14.43 -5.41 17.90
CA VAL A 466 -13.12 -5.59 18.54
C VAL A 466 -12.70 -4.30 19.24
N PRO A 467 -11.85 -4.36 20.28
CA PRO A 467 -11.17 -5.55 20.82
C PRO A 467 -12.13 -6.57 21.46
N ALA A 468 -11.75 -7.84 21.36
CA ALA A 468 -12.38 -8.99 21.99
C ALA A 468 -11.27 -9.88 22.56
N PHE A 469 -11.51 -10.50 23.71
CA PHE A 469 -10.49 -11.22 24.46
C PHE A 469 -11.00 -12.57 24.91
N GLU A 470 -10.15 -13.58 24.84
CA GLU A 470 -10.36 -14.90 25.43
C GLU A 470 -9.18 -15.23 26.35
N SER A 471 -9.45 -15.77 27.53
CA SER A 471 -8.40 -16.26 28.43
C SER A 471 -7.72 -17.52 27.86
N ALA A 472 -6.48 -17.78 28.27
CA ALA A 472 -5.69 -18.91 27.76
C ALA A 472 -6.34 -20.29 28.01
N ASP A 473 -7.19 -20.41 29.04
CA ASP A 473 -7.96 -21.61 29.38
C ASP A 473 -9.34 -21.69 28.70
N GLY A 474 -9.68 -20.70 27.87
CA GLY A 474 -10.94 -20.59 27.15
C GLY A 474 -12.18 -20.36 28.04
N GLN A 475 -12.01 -20.12 29.35
CA GLN A 475 -13.12 -20.01 30.29
C GLN A 475 -13.76 -18.62 30.28
N ILE A 476 -13.02 -17.59 29.90
CA ILE A 476 -13.46 -16.19 29.94
C ILE A 476 -13.40 -15.60 28.55
N THR A 477 -14.52 -15.04 28.10
CA THR A 477 -14.62 -14.24 26.87
C THR A 477 -15.13 -12.86 27.22
N LEU A 478 -14.37 -11.82 26.84
CA LEU A 478 -14.70 -10.42 27.12
C LEU A 478 -14.77 -9.61 25.83
N VAL A 479 -15.65 -8.62 25.84
CA VAL A 479 -15.78 -7.54 24.84
C VAL A 479 -15.74 -6.21 25.59
N GLU A 480 -15.60 -5.11 24.86
CA GLU A 480 -15.35 -3.76 25.38
C GLU A 480 -13.93 -3.54 25.89
N SER A 481 -13.26 -2.52 25.36
CA SER A 481 -11.84 -2.24 25.61
C SER A 481 -11.53 -2.10 27.10
N ASP A 482 -12.38 -1.40 27.84
CA ASP A 482 -12.18 -1.14 29.28
C ASP A 482 -12.31 -2.40 30.13
N ALA A 483 -13.28 -3.26 29.81
CA ALA A 483 -13.50 -4.50 30.55
C ALA A 483 -12.31 -5.46 30.35
N ILE A 484 -11.80 -5.54 29.12
CA ILE A 484 -10.61 -6.32 28.79
C ILE A 484 -9.39 -5.73 29.49
N ALA A 485 -9.18 -4.42 29.44
CA ALA A 485 -8.05 -3.76 30.06
C ALA A 485 -8.04 -3.95 31.59
N GLN A 486 -9.22 -3.86 32.22
CA GLN A 486 -9.38 -4.11 33.64
C GLN A 486 -9.08 -5.57 34.01
N TYR A 487 -9.54 -6.53 33.22
CA TYR A 487 -9.20 -7.94 33.44
C TYR A 487 -7.70 -8.19 33.32
N VAL A 488 -7.06 -7.67 32.26
CA VAL A 488 -5.61 -7.80 32.06
C VAL A 488 -4.82 -7.11 33.16
N ALA A 489 -5.25 -5.93 33.61
CA ALA A 489 -4.65 -5.22 34.74
C ALA A 489 -4.76 -6.02 36.04
N ALA A 490 -5.88 -6.71 36.27
CA ALA A 490 -6.10 -7.57 37.45
C ALA A 490 -5.30 -8.88 37.41
N SER A 491 -4.85 -9.32 36.23
CA SER A 491 -4.32 -10.66 36.01
C SER A 491 -2.82 -10.81 36.27
N GLY A 492 -2.17 -9.83 36.91
CA GLY A 492 -0.73 -9.86 37.15
C GLY A 492 -0.27 -9.08 38.38
N PRO A 493 1.04 -9.08 38.65
CA PRO A 493 1.62 -8.57 39.90
C PRO A 493 1.50 -7.05 40.08
N ALA A 494 1.31 -6.29 38.99
CA ALA A 494 1.11 -4.84 39.04
C ALA A 494 -0.36 -4.45 39.31
N ALA A 495 -1.26 -5.42 39.54
CA ALA A 495 -2.68 -5.15 39.80
C ALA A 495 -2.95 -4.10 40.91
N PRO A 496 -2.25 -4.11 42.07
CA PRO A 496 -2.48 -3.09 43.10
C PRO A 496 -2.14 -1.66 42.63
N ALA A 497 -1.13 -1.49 41.76
CA ALA A 497 -0.78 -0.19 41.19
C ALA A 497 -1.76 0.20 40.08
N LEU A 498 -2.07 -0.74 39.16
CA LEU A 498 -2.92 -0.48 38.01
C LEU A 498 -4.39 -0.22 38.37
N LEU A 499 -4.90 -0.90 39.41
CA LEU A 499 -6.31 -0.85 39.79
C LEU A 499 -6.56 -0.09 41.09
N GLY A 500 -5.51 0.32 41.80
CA GLY A 500 -5.63 0.94 43.12
C GLY A 500 -5.60 -0.07 44.26
N ARG A 501 -4.95 0.32 45.36
CA ARG A 501 -4.67 -0.50 46.54
C ARG A 501 -5.80 -0.53 47.55
N ASN A 502 -6.69 0.46 47.49
CA ASN A 502 -7.84 0.60 48.37
C ASN A 502 -9.09 0.99 47.58
N VAL A 503 -10.25 0.92 48.24
CA VAL A 503 -11.56 1.19 47.61
C VAL A 503 -11.64 2.60 47.02
N ALA A 504 -10.99 3.59 47.65
CA ALA A 504 -11.02 4.97 47.15
C ALA A 504 -10.20 5.11 45.85
N GLU A 505 -8.99 4.53 45.80
CA GLU A 505 -8.18 4.50 44.58
C GLU A 505 -8.86 3.70 43.47
N GLN A 506 -9.47 2.56 43.79
CA GLN A 506 -10.23 1.76 42.82
C GLN A 506 -11.39 2.55 42.20
N ALA A 507 -12.13 3.30 43.02
CA ALA A 507 -13.19 4.18 42.55
C ALA A 507 -12.64 5.32 41.69
N ALA A 508 -11.51 5.93 42.10
CA ALA A 508 -10.85 6.98 41.34
C ALA A 508 -10.33 6.47 39.98
N VAL A 509 -9.72 5.30 39.93
CA VAL A 509 -9.28 4.65 38.69
C VAL A 509 -10.48 4.45 37.76
N ARG A 510 -11.56 3.86 38.29
CA ARG A 510 -12.77 3.63 37.49
C ARG A 510 -13.40 4.92 36.98
N GLN A 511 -13.43 5.98 37.79
CA GLN A 511 -13.93 7.30 37.40
C GLN A 511 -13.20 7.82 36.16
N TRP A 512 -11.87 7.77 36.15
CA TRP A 512 -11.07 8.28 35.04
C TRP A 512 -11.12 7.40 33.79
N VAL A 513 -11.26 6.08 33.93
CA VAL A 513 -11.55 5.20 32.80
C VAL A 513 -12.90 5.59 32.16
N CYS A 514 -13.95 5.79 32.97
CA CYS A 514 -15.24 6.27 32.47
C CYS A 514 -15.14 7.67 31.83
N PHE A 515 -14.33 8.57 32.40
CA PHE A 515 -14.09 9.90 31.85
C PHE A 515 -13.40 9.83 30.48
N ALA A 516 -12.41 8.94 30.33
CA ALA A 516 -11.71 8.73 29.07
C ALA A 516 -12.68 8.37 27.93
N GLU A 517 -13.62 7.47 28.17
CA GLU A 517 -14.56 7.02 27.13
C GLU A 517 -15.63 8.07 26.82
N ASN A 518 -16.24 8.65 27.86
CA ASN A 518 -17.44 9.48 27.70
C ASN A 518 -17.13 10.96 27.41
N GLU A 519 -16.06 11.50 28.00
CA GLU A 519 -15.75 12.93 27.93
C GLU A 519 -14.59 13.24 26.98
N VAL A 520 -13.67 12.28 26.77
CA VAL A 520 -12.51 12.49 25.90
C VAL A 520 -12.70 11.81 24.55
N PHE A 521 -12.84 10.49 24.51
CA PHE A 521 -12.77 9.70 23.28
C PHE A 521 -13.84 10.11 22.26
N ARG A 522 -15.09 10.26 22.72
CA ARG A 522 -16.22 10.71 21.87
C ARG A 522 -15.96 12.07 21.21
N ASN A 523 -15.51 13.04 22.00
CA ASN A 523 -15.26 14.42 21.56
C ASN A 523 -14.02 14.48 20.66
N MET A 524 -12.98 13.73 21.00
CA MET A 524 -11.78 13.55 20.19
C MET A 524 -12.09 12.98 18.81
N MET A 525 -12.92 11.93 18.73
CA MET A 525 -13.32 11.36 17.44
C MET A 525 -14.08 12.37 16.56
N ALA A 526 -14.94 13.20 17.15
CA ALA A 526 -15.68 14.21 16.42
C ALA A 526 -14.76 15.24 15.73
N VAL A 527 -13.65 15.63 16.37
CA VAL A 527 -12.69 16.59 15.80
C VAL A 527 -11.62 15.94 14.92
N VAL A 528 -11.26 14.67 15.13
CA VAL A 528 -10.16 14.04 14.39
C VAL A 528 -10.60 13.33 13.11
N LEU A 529 -11.75 12.65 13.08
CA LEU A 529 -12.08 11.71 11.99
C LEU A 529 -12.06 12.35 10.60
N TRP A 530 -12.55 13.57 10.45
CA TRP A 530 -12.52 14.25 9.16
C TRP A 530 -11.12 14.77 8.80
N ARG A 531 -10.30 15.14 9.78
CA ARG A 531 -8.91 15.60 9.56
C ARG A 531 -8.04 14.49 8.97
N VAL A 532 -8.35 13.24 9.31
CA VAL A 532 -7.68 12.05 8.79
C VAL A 532 -8.42 11.36 7.63
N GLY A 533 -9.46 12.00 7.08
CA GLY A 533 -10.18 11.51 5.90
C GLY A 533 -11.09 10.29 6.14
N MET A 534 -11.45 9.99 7.39
CA MET A 534 -12.33 8.88 7.75
C MET A 534 -13.81 9.29 7.83
N ARG A 535 -14.10 10.58 7.79
CA ARG A 535 -15.46 11.14 7.75
C ARG A 535 -15.46 12.45 6.97
N GLU A 536 -16.58 12.82 6.37
CA GLU A 536 -16.74 14.17 5.82
C GLU A 536 -16.79 15.23 6.93
N TYR A 537 -16.33 16.44 6.61
CA TYR A 537 -16.40 17.56 7.55
C TYR A 537 -17.86 17.97 7.78
N ALA A 538 -18.22 18.15 9.05
CA ALA A 538 -19.53 18.65 9.45
C ALA A 538 -19.35 19.66 10.59
N ALA A 539 -19.63 20.94 10.32
CA ALA A 539 -19.34 22.05 11.23
C ALA A 539 -19.98 21.89 12.62
N GLY A 540 -21.23 21.42 12.69
CA GLY A 540 -21.91 21.18 13.97
C GLY A 540 -21.25 20.09 14.80
N VAL A 541 -20.84 18.98 14.16
CA VAL A 541 -20.17 17.85 14.82
C VAL A 541 -18.80 18.27 15.34
N GLU A 542 -18.02 19.00 14.53
CA GLU A 542 -16.74 19.53 15.00
C GLU A 542 -16.92 20.56 16.11
N GLY A 543 -17.85 21.50 15.98
CA GLY A 543 -18.06 22.55 16.98
C GLY A 543 -18.42 21.97 18.36
N GLU A 544 -19.33 20.99 18.41
CA GLU A 544 -19.67 20.28 19.64
C GLU A 544 -18.49 19.47 20.19
N GLY A 545 -17.80 18.73 19.32
CA GLY A 545 -16.63 17.94 19.71
C GLY A 545 -15.46 18.79 20.23
N ALA A 546 -15.20 19.93 19.60
CA ALA A 546 -14.17 20.87 19.99
C ALA A 546 -14.44 21.43 21.39
N LYS A 547 -15.68 21.89 21.61
CA LYS A 547 -16.11 22.40 22.92
C LYS A 547 -15.98 21.33 24.00
N GLY A 548 -16.52 20.13 23.74
CA GLY A 548 -16.47 19.03 24.72
C GLY A 548 -15.05 18.58 25.04
N LEU A 549 -14.17 18.49 24.03
CA LEU A 549 -12.77 18.12 24.25
C LEU A 549 -12.01 19.18 25.04
N GLU A 550 -12.25 20.46 24.75
CA GLU A 550 -11.63 21.57 25.48
C GLU A 550 -12.09 21.63 26.94
N GLU A 551 -13.37 21.36 27.21
CA GLU A 551 -13.92 21.21 28.57
C GLU A 551 -13.26 20.02 29.30
N ALA A 552 -13.08 18.88 28.63
CA ALA A 552 -12.41 17.72 29.19
C ALA A 552 -10.94 18.00 29.53
N LEU A 553 -10.20 18.70 28.65
CA LEU A 553 -8.84 19.16 28.91
C LEU A 553 -8.79 20.11 30.11
N ALA A 554 -9.76 21.02 30.25
CA ALA A 554 -9.84 21.93 31.40
C ALA A 554 -10.14 21.19 32.72
N VAL A 555 -10.90 20.10 32.70
CA VAL A 555 -11.11 19.22 33.86
C VAL A 555 -9.80 18.54 34.25
N LEU A 556 -9.09 17.95 33.29
CA LEU A 556 -7.79 17.30 33.53
C LEU A 556 -6.75 18.29 34.06
N GLU A 557 -6.65 19.48 33.46
CA GLU A 557 -5.71 20.53 33.87
C GLU A 557 -5.95 20.95 35.32
N ARG A 558 -7.22 21.17 35.72
CA ARG A 558 -7.56 21.51 37.11
C ARG A 558 -7.27 20.37 38.08
N HIS A 559 -7.54 19.13 37.69
CA HIS A 559 -7.28 17.96 38.53
C HIS A 559 -5.78 17.74 38.76
N LEU A 560 -4.97 17.80 37.70
CA LEU A 560 -3.51 17.73 37.78
C LEU A 560 -2.92 18.95 38.49
N ALA A 561 -3.62 20.09 38.49
CA ALA A 561 -3.23 21.26 39.27
C ALA A 561 -3.42 21.07 40.77
N ALA A 562 -4.48 20.38 41.18
CA ALA A 562 -4.83 20.17 42.57
C ALA A 562 -3.80 19.24 43.26
N GLY A 563 -2.85 19.85 43.98
CA GLY A 563 -1.81 19.12 44.72
C GLY A 563 -0.65 18.64 43.86
N GLU A 564 -0.45 19.22 42.67
CA GLU A 564 0.63 18.86 41.73
C GLU A 564 0.73 17.35 41.44
N LYS A 565 -0.42 16.74 41.16
CA LYS A 565 -0.50 15.29 40.93
C LYS A 565 0.34 14.87 39.73
N GLU A 566 1.12 13.81 39.94
CA GLU A 566 1.87 13.14 38.89
C GLU A 566 0.98 12.22 38.05
N TYR A 567 -0.01 11.56 38.68
CA TYR A 567 -0.94 10.62 38.06
C TYR A 567 -2.40 10.92 38.43
N LEU A 568 -3.34 10.40 37.65
CA LEU A 568 -4.75 10.80 37.77
C LEU A 568 -5.45 10.22 39.00
N ALA A 569 -5.14 8.98 39.38
CA ALA A 569 -5.90 8.26 40.42
C ALA A 569 -5.07 7.84 41.64
N THR A 570 -3.78 7.58 41.44
CA THR A 570 -2.86 6.97 42.41
C THR A 570 -1.72 7.91 42.75
N GLU A 571 -1.15 7.78 43.95
CA GLU A 571 0.02 8.56 44.37
C GLU A 571 1.31 7.86 43.94
N GLY A 572 2.14 8.54 43.14
CA GLY A 572 3.49 8.11 42.77
C GLY A 572 3.58 6.88 41.83
N GLU A 573 2.46 6.29 41.44
CA GLU A 573 2.42 5.14 40.53
C GLU A 573 1.43 5.38 39.38
N LEU A 574 1.80 4.93 38.19
CA LEU A 574 0.93 4.95 37.01
C LEU A 574 -0.18 3.89 37.14
N SER A 575 -1.41 4.27 36.80
CA SER A 575 -2.59 3.40 36.89
C SER A 575 -3.29 3.20 35.54
N LEU A 576 -4.32 2.34 35.53
CA LEU A 576 -5.17 2.16 34.36
C LEU A 576 -5.93 3.45 34.00
N ALA A 577 -6.16 4.36 34.95
CA ALA A 577 -6.72 5.69 34.66
C ALA A 577 -5.81 6.46 33.69
N ASP A 578 -4.51 6.45 33.96
CA ASP A 578 -3.53 7.18 33.17
C ASP A 578 -3.43 6.60 31.75
N LEU A 579 -3.36 5.28 31.65
CA LEU A 579 -3.31 4.57 30.37
C LEU A 579 -4.56 4.84 29.52
N SER A 580 -5.75 4.80 30.12
CA SER A 580 -7.01 5.02 29.40
C SER A 580 -7.15 6.46 28.91
N VAL A 581 -6.90 7.46 29.77
CA VAL A 581 -7.02 8.87 29.36
C VAL A 581 -5.93 9.25 28.34
N ALA A 582 -4.69 8.77 28.50
CA ALA A 582 -3.63 9.04 27.55
C ALA A 582 -3.93 8.39 26.19
N SER A 583 -4.44 7.16 26.19
CA SER A 583 -4.87 6.50 24.95
C SER A 583 -6.03 7.24 24.26
N ALA A 584 -6.98 7.79 25.02
CA ALA A 584 -8.09 8.56 24.47
C ALA A 584 -7.64 9.90 23.86
N LEU A 585 -6.57 10.50 24.40
CA LEU A 585 -5.98 11.74 23.88
C LEU A 585 -4.96 11.53 22.76
N PHE A 586 -4.53 10.30 22.51
CA PHE A 586 -3.42 9.99 21.59
C PHE A 586 -3.61 10.64 20.21
N TRP A 587 -4.76 10.44 19.59
CA TRP A 587 -5.07 11.03 18.27
C TRP A 587 -5.35 12.53 18.34
N ALA A 588 -5.83 13.04 19.48
CA ALA A 588 -5.99 14.47 19.68
C ALA A 588 -4.62 15.17 19.63
N PHE A 589 -3.61 14.66 20.34
CA PHE A 589 -2.25 15.20 20.28
C PHE A 589 -1.62 15.12 18.89
N MET A 590 -1.93 14.07 18.13
CA MET A 590 -1.42 13.88 16.77
C MET A 590 -2.06 14.77 15.71
N HIS A 591 -3.30 15.22 15.90
CA HIS A 591 -4.08 15.84 14.81
C HIS A 591 -4.83 17.12 15.18
N TYR A 592 -5.01 17.41 16.48
CA TYR A 592 -5.90 18.49 16.94
C TYR A 592 -5.30 19.40 18.02
N ILE A 593 -4.74 18.86 19.10
CA ILE A 593 -4.15 19.62 20.22
C ILE A 593 -2.77 20.13 19.78
N ASP A 594 -2.77 21.24 19.06
CA ASP A 594 -1.59 21.90 18.51
C ASP A 594 -0.79 22.71 19.53
N ALA A 595 0.27 23.40 19.06
CA ALA A 595 1.16 24.15 19.94
C ALA A 595 0.43 25.23 20.76
N GLU A 596 -0.56 25.89 20.16
CA GLU A 596 -1.38 26.90 20.83
C GLU A 596 -2.19 26.28 21.97
N MET A 597 -2.92 25.20 21.67
CA MET A 597 -3.76 24.52 22.67
C MET A 597 -2.91 23.89 23.77
N ARG A 598 -1.76 23.29 23.43
CA ARG A 598 -0.79 22.78 24.42
C ARG A 598 -0.30 23.86 25.38
N GLY A 599 -0.12 25.09 24.90
CA GLY A 599 0.24 26.24 25.75
C GLY A 599 -0.82 26.59 26.80
N ARG A 600 -2.09 26.23 26.56
CA ARG A 600 -3.21 26.47 27.48
C ARG A 600 -3.39 25.38 28.54
N PHE A 601 -2.87 24.18 28.30
CA PHE A 601 -3.00 23.02 29.18
C PHE A 601 -1.64 22.39 29.53
N PRO A 602 -0.71 23.15 30.13
CA PRO A 602 0.67 22.71 30.35
C PRO A 602 0.78 21.50 31.28
N ARG A 603 -0.11 21.33 32.26
CA ARG A 603 -0.08 20.17 33.16
C ARG A 603 -0.55 18.91 32.45
N VAL A 604 -1.60 19.01 31.64
CA VAL A 604 -2.03 17.88 30.78
C VAL A 604 -0.90 17.46 29.85
N VAL A 605 -0.19 18.41 29.23
CA VAL A 605 0.95 18.10 28.35
C VAL A 605 2.06 17.38 29.11
N ARG A 606 2.46 17.90 30.27
CA ARG A 606 3.49 17.28 31.12
C ARG A 606 3.10 15.86 31.53
N TRP A 607 1.88 15.68 32.03
CA TRP A 607 1.34 14.39 32.43
C TRP A 607 1.30 13.41 31.26
N TYR A 608 0.74 13.82 30.11
CA TYR A 608 0.63 12.96 28.93
C TYR A 608 2.00 12.48 28.48
N LEU A 609 2.98 13.40 28.34
CA LEU A 609 4.35 13.07 27.96
C LEU A 609 5.03 12.14 28.97
N GLY A 610 4.77 12.32 30.27
CA GLY A 610 5.25 11.42 31.31
C GLY A 610 4.69 10.01 31.16
N VAL A 611 3.37 9.88 30.98
CA VAL A 611 2.68 8.59 30.84
C VAL A 611 3.19 7.82 29.62
N VAL A 612 3.24 8.45 28.44
CA VAL A 612 3.65 7.76 27.21
C VAL A 612 5.16 7.48 27.16
N ALA A 613 5.97 8.21 27.93
CA ALA A 613 7.41 7.96 28.05
C ALA A 613 7.76 6.94 29.15
N ALA A 614 6.79 6.53 29.98
CA ALA A 614 7.03 5.58 31.06
C ALA A 614 7.57 4.23 30.53
N GLU A 615 8.44 3.61 31.33
CA GLU A 615 9.05 2.32 30.99
C GLU A 615 7.96 1.26 30.71
N LYS A 616 8.16 0.42 29.69
CA LYS A 616 7.18 -0.53 29.11
C LYS A 616 5.95 0.10 28.43
N VAL A 617 5.50 1.28 28.84
CA VAL A 617 4.39 1.99 28.18
C VAL A 617 4.85 2.57 26.84
N LYS A 618 6.07 3.11 26.80
CA LYS A 618 6.70 3.65 25.58
C LYS A 618 6.77 2.64 24.43
N GLU A 619 6.94 1.35 24.73
CA GLU A 619 6.97 0.29 23.72
C GLU A 619 5.61 0.08 23.02
N VAL A 620 4.52 0.50 23.68
CA VAL A 620 3.15 0.39 23.17
C VAL A 620 2.68 1.67 22.49
N PHE A 621 2.98 2.83 23.09
CA PHE A 621 2.58 4.15 22.57
C PHE A 621 3.52 4.69 21.48
N GLY A 622 4.78 4.26 21.45
CA GLY A 622 5.82 4.83 20.60
C GLY A 622 6.27 6.22 21.06
N GLU A 623 7.04 6.91 20.22
CA GLU A 623 7.43 8.30 20.51
C GLU A 623 6.22 9.26 20.39
N PRO A 624 6.11 10.27 21.27
CA PRO A 624 5.01 11.23 21.21
C PRO A 624 5.02 12.03 19.90
N ASN A 625 3.97 11.88 19.09
CA ASN A 625 3.76 12.70 17.90
C ASN A 625 2.78 13.85 18.22
N LEU A 626 3.28 15.08 18.17
CA LEU A 626 2.58 16.29 18.57
C LEU A 626 2.37 17.19 17.35
N VAL A 627 1.12 17.43 16.96
CA VAL A 627 0.81 18.29 15.81
C VAL A 627 1.30 19.72 16.07
N ALA A 628 2.02 20.34 15.14
CA ALA A 628 2.50 21.71 15.30
C ALA A 628 1.35 22.72 15.16
N VAL A 629 0.56 22.57 14.09
CA VAL A 629 -0.61 23.39 13.75
C VAL A 629 -1.71 22.45 13.28
N ARG A 630 -2.92 22.53 13.86
CA ARG A 630 -4.04 21.66 13.49
C ARG A 630 -4.60 22.02 12.12
N LYS A 631 -5.05 21.01 11.35
CA LYS A 631 -5.71 21.23 10.05
C LYS A 631 -6.96 22.11 10.24
N ALA A 632 -7.02 23.21 9.49
CA ALA A 632 -8.15 24.12 9.50
C ALA A 632 -9.38 23.49 8.82
N ALA A 633 -10.56 23.84 9.31
CA ALA A 633 -11.82 23.45 8.68
C ALA A 633 -11.85 23.96 7.22
N PRO A 634 -12.39 23.17 6.28
CA PRO A 634 -12.62 23.66 4.91
C PRO A 634 -13.60 24.84 4.95
N VAL A 635 -13.26 25.89 4.20
CA VAL A 635 -14.03 27.15 4.11
C VAL A 635 -15.23 26.96 3.19
#